data_AF-A0A139A5M0-F1
#
_entry.id   AF-A0A139A5M0-F1
#
_cell.length_a   1.000
_cell.length_b   1.000
_cell.length_c   1.000
_cell.angle_alpha   90.00
_cell.angle_beta   90.00
_cell.angle_gamma   90.00
#
_symmetry.space_group_name_H-M   'P 1'
#
loop_
_entity.id
_entity.type
_entity.pdbx_description
1 polymer ?
#
loop_
_entity_poly.entity_id
_entity_poly.type
_entity_poly.pdbx_seq_one_letter_code
_entity_poly.pdbx_strand_id
1 'polypeptide(L)'
;MEAVKGLAEALRGVEKVVVVEDGFGGVHESLSLALASLTPRPSPFPSVHRARALHVEGASDVDAFVEHTLAGTPPNHLGHAHPVSVPAGSHPAPLHPYLSILHRVHPTTLVLPAPGTPSVFALGASVAHVARWRAAAKAAREAASSKGGEVESVIREWQEGADEAGGAERLKKVEAVLGKHSAQGVVEAVRELGGRAGLERPAWWIVGVEGEDSSDPSTALHTLLASGLPIKLLLLTTTPIDPSALIRPKDIALPALLHGTAYVASTSHSANPVHAHDAVAEAAAFPGPAVVVAYEPKLAKRSEGVKEAKKGVEEGYWPLYRWDPRGDGKWKLEAGKISRQVEKWLGREEQLSLLSKPKPDLPASFASSLEKDLTHAASAASARAYERLMASLSATPLLILYGSDNGAASSVAKRIAAQGRKFKFAPRIAAADEVPIESVVEARKVVYVVSTAGQGEFPANAKETWKAIAKSKKDEFAWGDVEFSVFGMGDSAYWGKGTVESEKYFAKSGKDLHEKLVALGAKPLTQCGLGDDQAADGYLTAFQTWSVDLWTSLGVEGVGPEAEPAVAPDDSIKEASNFLRGSIKESLADETTGAVAELDTKMMKFHGIYQQDDRDIRDSRKHEGLEPAFSFMIRVRLPGGVSTPEQWLAMDKIADERANGTLKITTRQTFQLHGVVKHNLKKAMQGINSALMDTIAACGDVNRNVTCNPNPYQTEFHHEAYEFSKKFSEALLPRTNAYHEIWLDKTLVATTQEEEEPFYGATYLPRKFKCAVAIPPNNDVDIFTNDLGFVGIIEHGKLVGFNLTVGGGMGATHGNKKTYPRLGDVLGYVSKEHAIAAGKEVIAVQRDYGDRTNRKHARLKYTIDDRGLDWFRGEVEKRLGFKLQPAKPFEFTENGDRFGWTSNYDGTHNFCLFIENGRVHDVDGFPMKTALRELAGWHKGDFRLTTNQHLIISRISNAEKPKFEQWLAKYPQFDPKKYSGARLFAAACVALPTCALAFAESERYLPHLVTKLENVLEESGLRNDAIVIRMTGCPNGCARPYNAELAFVGKAPGSYNVLMGGAFNGSRLAKLYKESLGEEEILKELTPIIKRYALERKSGEKFGDFVIRAGYVKRVVVAKTDFHDF
;
A
#
# COMPACT_ATOMS: atom_id res chain seq x y z
N MET A 1 -38.82 4.65 -33.88
CA MET A 1 -40.05 4.72 -34.71
C MET A 1 -41.17 5.47 -33.97
N GLU A 2 -41.63 5.05 -32.78
CA GLU A 2 -42.63 5.81 -32.00
C GLU A 2 -42.14 7.20 -31.55
N ALA A 3 -40.90 7.32 -31.07
CA ALA A 3 -40.30 8.62 -30.73
C ALA A 3 -40.21 9.60 -31.92
N VAL A 4 -40.11 9.07 -33.14
CA VAL A 4 -40.00 9.86 -34.37
C VAL A 4 -41.38 10.28 -34.90
N LYS A 5 -42.41 9.43 -34.73
CA LYS A 5 -43.81 9.82 -34.94
C LYS A 5 -44.25 10.93 -33.98
N GLY A 6 -43.82 10.84 -32.71
CA GLY A 6 -44.05 11.89 -31.72
C GLY A 6 -43.39 13.22 -32.07
N LEU A 7 -42.18 13.19 -32.65
CA LEU A 7 -41.49 14.39 -33.14
C LEU A 7 -42.21 15.01 -34.35
N ALA A 8 -42.70 14.19 -35.29
CA ALA A 8 -43.46 14.67 -36.45
C ALA A 8 -44.83 15.25 -36.07
N GLU A 9 -45.51 14.71 -35.05
CA GLU A 9 -46.74 15.32 -34.50
C GLU A 9 -46.45 16.62 -33.72
N ALA A 10 -45.33 16.69 -33.00
CA ALA A 10 -44.94 17.87 -32.23
C ALA A 10 -44.47 19.06 -33.11
N LEU A 11 -44.01 18.79 -34.33
CA LEU A 11 -43.58 19.81 -35.30
C LEU A 11 -44.70 20.31 -36.21
N ARG A 12 -45.91 19.72 -36.17
CA ARG A 12 -47.06 20.23 -36.94
C ARG A 12 -47.46 21.62 -36.43
N GLY A 13 -47.31 22.62 -37.30
CA GLY A 13 -47.61 24.02 -36.99
C GLY A 13 -46.41 24.86 -36.54
N VAL A 14 -45.20 24.29 -36.56
CA VAL A 14 -43.96 25.04 -36.29
C VAL A 14 -43.47 25.70 -37.58
N GLU A 15 -43.48 27.03 -37.63
CA GLU A 15 -43.09 27.80 -38.83
C GLU A 15 -41.57 27.95 -39.02
N LYS A 16 -40.76 27.62 -37.99
CA LYS A 16 -39.30 27.84 -38.02
C LYS A 16 -38.53 26.85 -37.14
N VAL A 17 -37.44 26.27 -37.67
CA VAL A 17 -36.54 25.35 -36.94
C VAL A 17 -35.09 25.83 -37.09
N VAL A 18 -34.32 25.83 -35.99
CA VAL A 18 -32.91 26.21 -35.95
C VAL A 18 -32.07 25.02 -35.48
N VAL A 19 -31.16 24.55 -36.34
CA VAL A 19 -30.26 23.43 -36.02
C VAL A 19 -28.87 23.97 -35.68
N VAL A 20 -28.30 23.48 -34.59
CA VAL A 20 -26.95 23.82 -34.12
C VAL A 20 -26.06 22.58 -34.27
N GLU A 21 -25.06 22.63 -35.16
CA GLU A 21 -24.03 21.59 -35.23
C GLU A 21 -23.02 21.76 -34.08
N ASP A 22 -22.89 20.71 -33.26
CA ASP A 22 -21.75 20.51 -32.37
C ASP A 22 -20.71 19.60 -33.06
N GLY A 23 -19.44 19.91 -32.88
CA GLY A 23 -18.30 19.26 -33.54
C GLY A 23 -17.93 17.88 -32.96
N PHE A 24 -18.91 17.10 -32.51
CA PHE A 24 -18.72 15.71 -32.11
C PHE A 24 -19.81 14.83 -32.74
N GLY A 25 -19.39 13.87 -33.57
CA GLY A 25 -20.29 12.85 -34.09
C GLY A 25 -20.83 11.98 -32.95
N GLY A 26 -22.09 12.19 -32.55
CA GLY A 26 -22.80 11.35 -31.58
C GLY A 26 -24.07 12.03 -31.03
N VAL A 27 -25.24 11.64 -31.54
CA VAL A 27 -26.56 12.31 -31.35
C VAL A 27 -27.25 11.94 -30.02
N HIS A 28 -26.58 11.98 -28.85
CA HIS A 28 -27.19 11.46 -27.61
C HIS A 28 -27.40 12.45 -26.44
N GLU A 29 -26.76 13.62 -26.39
CA GLU A 29 -26.96 14.59 -25.28
C GLU A 29 -27.77 15.84 -25.65
N SER A 30 -27.80 16.22 -26.92
CA SER A 30 -28.55 17.39 -27.41
C SER A 30 -30.07 17.17 -27.47
N LEU A 31 -30.53 15.92 -27.54
CA LEU A 31 -31.96 15.58 -27.53
C LEU A 31 -32.60 15.81 -26.15
N SER A 32 -31.83 15.59 -25.08
CA SER A 32 -32.27 15.71 -23.68
C SER A 32 -32.52 17.17 -23.29
N LEU A 33 -31.67 18.09 -23.79
CA LEU A 33 -31.82 19.53 -23.55
C LEU A 33 -32.99 20.15 -24.33
N ALA A 34 -33.29 19.64 -25.53
CA ALA A 34 -34.41 20.08 -26.35
C ALA A 34 -35.78 19.57 -25.83
N LEU A 35 -35.81 18.40 -25.19
CA LEU A 35 -37.01 17.86 -24.52
C LEU A 35 -37.33 18.60 -23.21
N ALA A 36 -36.31 19.10 -22.51
CA ALA A 36 -36.48 19.83 -21.26
C ALA A 36 -37.11 21.23 -21.45
N SER A 37 -36.89 21.87 -22.60
CA SER A 37 -37.41 23.20 -22.93
C SER A 37 -38.87 23.23 -23.40
N LEU A 38 -39.55 22.08 -23.49
CA LEU A 38 -40.96 21.96 -23.91
C LEU A 38 -41.97 21.90 -22.73
N THR A 39 -41.53 22.17 -21.49
CA THR A 39 -42.44 22.28 -20.33
C THR A 39 -42.72 23.75 -19.97
N PRO A 40 -43.98 24.16 -19.72
CA PRO A 40 -44.34 25.57 -19.65
C PRO A 40 -44.09 26.14 -18.24
N ARG A 41 -42.88 26.67 -17.97
CA ARG A 41 -42.67 27.71 -16.95
C ARG A 41 -41.63 28.74 -17.44
N PRO A 42 -41.84 30.04 -17.21
CA PRO A 42 -41.00 31.09 -17.77
C PRO A 42 -39.74 31.31 -16.92
N SER A 43 -38.57 31.32 -17.56
CA SER A 43 -37.33 31.85 -17.00
C SER A 43 -36.52 32.54 -18.12
N PRO A 44 -35.86 33.69 -17.86
CA PRO A 44 -35.28 34.54 -18.89
C PRO A 44 -33.86 34.07 -19.26
N PHE A 45 -33.61 33.81 -20.55
CA PHE A 45 -32.27 33.59 -21.10
C PHE A 45 -31.60 34.92 -21.50
N PRO A 46 -30.27 35.04 -21.34
CA PRO A 46 -29.43 35.91 -22.17
C PRO A 46 -28.61 35.11 -23.21
N SER A 47 -28.60 35.67 -24.42
CA SER A 47 -27.85 35.45 -25.68
C SER A 47 -26.60 34.52 -25.75
N VAL A 48 -26.55 33.74 -26.84
CA VAL A 48 -25.44 32.90 -27.34
C VAL A 48 -24.72 33.58 -28.51
N HIS A 49 -23.38 33.51 -28.59
CA HIS A 49 -22.62 33.94 -29.78
C HIS A 49 -21.50 32.96 -30.20
N ARG A 50 -21.87 31.94 -31.00
CA ARG A 50 -21.32 31.55 -32.33
C ARG A 50 -21.79 30.13 -32.66
N ALA A 51 -22.75 30.01 -33.58
CA ALA A 51 -23.21 28.74 -34.16
C ALA A 51 -23.24 28.90 -35.70
N ARG A 52 -22.95 27.83 -36.45
CA ARG A 52 -23.42 27.73 -37.84
C ARG A 52 -24.89 27.29 -37.77
N ALA A 53 -25.80 28.20 -38.07
CA ALA A 53 -27.22 27.91 -38.09
C ALA A 53 -27.64 27.58 -39.52
N LEU A 54 -28.25 26.41 -39.73
CA LEU A 54 -29.06 26.13 -40.92
C LEU A 54 -30.45 26.73 -40.66
N HIS A 55 -30.89 27.62 -41.56
CA HIS A 55 -32.13 28.37 -41.44
C HIS A 55 -33.13 27.79 -42.44
N VAL A 56 -34.23 27.21 -41.93
CA VAL A 56 -35.27 26.57 -42.74
C VAL A 56 -36.55 27.40 -42.58
N GLU A 57 -37.08 27.96 -43.67
CA GLU A 57 -38.27 28.85 -43.65
C GLU A 57 -39.37 28.32 -44.57
N GLY A 58 -40.51 27.95 -43.99
CA GLY A 58 -41.70 27.52 -44.72
C GLY A 58 -42.08 26.05 -44.46
N ALA A 59 -43.39 25.77 -44.43
CA ALA A 59 -43.93 24.45 -44.09
C ALA A 59 -43.39 23.32 -45.01
N SER A 60 -43.09 23.61 -46.28
CA SER A 60 -42.49 22.66 -47.22
C SER A 60 -41.09 22.18 -46.82
N ASP A 61 -40.32 23.06 -46.19
CA ASP A 61 -38.90 22.81 -45.90
C ASP A 61 -38.73 22.12 -44.54
N VAL A 62 -39.69 22.32 -43.63
CA VAL A 62 -39.83 21.54 -42.39
C VAL A 62 -40.21 20.09 -42.71
N ASP A 63 -41.12 19.86 -43.64
CA ASP A 63 -41.48 18.50 -44.09
C ASP A 63 -40.29 17.78 -44.76
N ALA A 64 -39.50 18.49 -45.57
CA ALA A 64 -38.27 17.96 -46.18
C ALA A 64 -37.18 17.64 -45.15
N PHE A 65 -37.03 18.45 -44.09
CA PHE A 65 -36.12 18.18 -42.98
C PHE A 65 -36.55 16.93 -42.19
N VAL A 66 -37.87 16.75 -41.99
CA VAL A 66 -38.42 15.55 -41.32
C VAL A 66 -38.21 14.30 -42.18
N GLU A 67 -38.39 14.36 -43.51
CA GLU A 67 -38.09 13.24 -44.41
C GLU A 67 -36.61 12.84 -44.43
N HIS A 68 -35.67 13.80 -44.49
CA HIS A 68 -34.23 13.50 -44.46
C HIS A 68 -33.77 12.90 -43.13
N THR A 69 -34.37 13.36 -42.03
CA THR A 69 -34.11 12.81 -40.68
C THR A 69 -34.67 11.39 -40.53
N LEU A 70 -35.84 11.11 -41.11
CA LEU A 70 -36.43 9.76 -41.19
C LEU A 70 -35.59 8.80 -42.04
N ALA A 71 -34.90 9.30 -43.07
CA ALA A 71 -34.02 8.54 -43.95
C ALA A 71 -32.56 8.42 -43.47
N GLY A 72 -32.17 9.13 -42.40
CA GLY A 72 -30.83 9.04 -41.80
C GLY A 72 -29.70 9.69 -42.60
N THR A 73 -29.97 10.68 -43.45
CA THR A 73 -28.96 11.39 -44.25
C THR A 73 -28.82 12.87 -43.84
N PRO A 74 -27.61 13.46 -43.78
CA PRO A 74 -27.41 14.84 -43.34
C PRO A 74 -27.83 15.86 -44.42
N PRO A 75 -28.55 16.95 -44.06
CA PRO A 75 -29.09 17.89 -45.03
C PRO A 75 -28.04 18.94 -45.41
N ASN A 76 -27.33 18.74 -46.52
CA ASN A 76 -26.21 19.63 -46.90
C ASN A 76 -26.59 20.92 -47.65
N HIS A 77 -27.85 21.17 -47.97
CA HIS A 77 -28.23 22.39 -48.70
C HIS A 77 -29.61 22.93 -48.32
N LEU A 78 -29.69 23.70 -47.23
CA LEU A 78 -30.82 24.60 -46.98
C LEU A 78 -30.28 25.98 -46.52
N GLY A 79 -30.18 26.93 -47.47
CA GLY A 79 -29.99 28.36 -47.20
C GLY A 79 -28.56 28.91 -47.03
N HIS A 80 -28.38 30.20 -47.36
CA HIS A 80 -27.11 30.93 -47.28
C HIS A 80 -26.78 31.41 -45.85
N ALA A 81 -25.54 31.21 -45.39
CA ALA A 81 -25.05 31.67 -44.09
C ALA A 81 -24.54 33.12 -44.13
N HIS A 82 -24.96 33.96 -43.17
CA HIS A 82 -24.45 35.32 -42.99
C HIS A 82 -23.38 35.41 -41.87
N PRO A 83 -22.26 36.14 -42.06
CA PRO A 83 -21.25 36.34 -41.03
C PRO A 83 -21.64 37.47 -40.06
N VAL A 84 -21.50 37.24 -38.76
CA VAL A 84 -21.71 38.27 -37.71
C VAL A 84 -20.36 38.86 -37.30
N SER A 85 -20.20 40.19 -37.38
CA SER A 85 -19.04 40.92 -36.84
C SER A 85 -19.30 41.38 -35.40
N VAL A 86 -18.24 41.44 -34.58
CA VAL A 86 -18.29 41.92 -33.19
C VAL A 86 -17.86 43.39 -33.16
N PRO A 87 -18.63 44.32 -32.56
CA PRO A 87 -18.30 45.74 -32.58
C PRO A 87 -17.17 46.09 -31.59
N ALA A 88 -16.32 47.02 -31.97
CA ALA A 88 -15.33 47.65 -31.11
C ALA A 88 -15.97 48.78 -30.29
N GLY A 89 -15.81 48.73 -28.96
CA GLY A 89 -15.99 49.89 -28.07
C GLY A 89 -17.19 49.82 -27.11
N SER A 90 -16.94 49.46 -25.85
CA SER A 90 -17.53 50.08 -24.65
C SER A 90 -16.81 49.58 -23.39
N HIS A 91 -15.97 50.42 -22.78
CA HIS A 91 -15.52 50.24 -21.39
C HIS A 91 -16.57 50.86 -20.45
N PRO A 92 -17.02 50.16 -19.40
CA PRO A 92 -17.40 50.87 -18.18
C PRO A 92 -16.98 50.19 -16.86
N ALA A 93 -16.86 51.04 -15.82
CA ALA A 93 -16.57 50.82 -14.40
C ALA A 93 -15.08 50.91 -13.97
N PRO A 94 -14.78 51.61 -12.85
CA PRO A 94 -13.42 52.05 -12.51
C PRO A 94 -12.51 50.85 -12.30
N LEU A 95 -11.37 50.84 -13.00
CA LEU A 95 -10.34 49.81 -12.90
C LEU A 95 -10.05 49.48 -11.43
N HIS A 96 -10.46 48.29 -10.99
CA HIS A 96 -10.07 47.73 -9.70
C HIS A 96 -8.54 47.83 -9.57
N PRO A 97 -7.96 48.16 -8.40
CA PRO A 97 -6.52 48.39 -8.26
C PRO A 97 -5.66 47.27 -8.85
N TYR A 98 -6.11 46.02 -8.73
CA TYR A 98 -5.47 44.85 -9.32
C TYR A 98 -5.47 44.84 -10.86
N LEU A 99 -6.50 45.36 -11.53
CA LEU A 99 -6.48 45.54 -12.99
C LEU A 99 -5.45 46.60 -13.40
N SER A 100 -5.27 47.65 -12.60
CA SER A 100 -4.21 48.65 -12.83
C SER A 100 -2.79 48.09 -12.60
N ILE A 101 -2.65 47.11 -11.70
CA ILE A 101 -1.39 46.37 -11.48
C ILE A 101 -1.15 45.47 -12.69
N LEU A 102 -2.15 44.69 -13.12
CA LEU A 102 -2.07 43.81 -14.29
C LEU A 102 -1.68 44.57 -15.57
N HIS A 103 -2.31 45.73 -15.83
CA HIS A 103 -1.96 46.57 -16.97
C HIS A 103 -0.53 47.13 -16.91
N ARG A 104 0.03 47.35 -15.71
CA ARG A 104 1.42 47.82 -15.54
C ARG A 104 2.44 46.68 -15.68
N VAL A 105 2.10 45.48 -15.20
CA VAL A 105 2.97 44.30 -15.29
C VAL A 105 3.00 43.75 -16.72
N HIS A 106 1.89 43.82 -17.48
CA HIS A 106 1.79 43.34 -18.87
C HIS A 106 0.95 44.27 -19.78
N PRO A 107 1.51 45.38 -20.30
CA PRO A 107 0.75 46.39 -21.06
C PRO A 107 0.30 45.95 -22.46
N THR A 108 0.90 44.91 -23.05
CA THR A 108 0.68 44.55 -24.48
C THR A 108 0.00 43.20 -24.73
N THR A 109 -0.17 42.36 -23.70
CA THR A 109 -0.53 40.94 -23.91
C THR A 109 -1.58 40.40 -22.92
N LEU A 110 -2.37 41.30 -22.32
CA LEU A 110 -3.45 40.95 -21.40
C LEU A 110 -4.73 40.63 -22.20
N VAL A 111 -5.24 39.41 -22.07
CA VAL A 111 -6.57 39.06 -22.59
C VAL A 111 -7.50 38.82 -21.42
N LEU A 112 -8.44 39.74 -21.22
CA LEU A 112 -9.48 39.63 -20.20
C LEU A 112 -10.78 39.14 -20.86
N PRO A 113 -11.53 38.22 -20.23
CA PRO A 113 -12.89 37.89 -20.66
C PRO A 113 -13.79 39.13 -20.55
N ALA A 114 -14.87 39.17 -21.35
CA ALA A 114 -15.84 40.26 -21.30
C ALA A 114 -16.48 40.34 -19.89
N PRO A 115 -16.82 41.53 -19.37
CA PRO A 115 -17.48 41.68 -18.08
C PRO A 115 -18.74 40.80 -17.99
N GLY A 116 -18.89 40.04 -16.90
CA GLY A 116 -20.04 39.13 -16.69
C GLY A 116 -19.89 37.73 -17.31
N THR A 117 -18.74 37.39 -17.91
CA THR A 117 -18.47 36.04 -18.40
C THR A 117 -18.16 35.09 -17.22
N PRO A 118 -18.84 33.94 -17.08
CA PRO A 118 -18.53 32.96 -16.02
C PRO A 118 -17.08 32.48 -16.10
N SER A 119 -16.39 32.36 -14.96
CA SER A 119 -14.96 32.02 -14.92
C SER A 119 -14.63 30.67 -15.57
N VAL A 120 -15.53 29.69 -15.49
CA VAL A 120 -15.41 28.39 -16.16
C VAL A 120 -15.46 28.52 -17.69
N PHE A 121 -16.33 29.38 -18.22
CA PHE A 121 -16.42 29.62 -19.66
C PHE A 121 -15.20 30.39 -20.18
N ALA A 122 -14.77 31.42 -19.44
CA ALA A 122 -13.54 32.16 -19.73
C ALA A 122 -12.32 31.22 -19.77
N LEU A 123 -12.25 30.27 -18.84
CA LEU A 123 -11.22 29.24 -18.81
C LEU A 123 -11.25 28.35 -20.06
N GLY A 124 -12.42 27.82 -20.44
CA GLY A 124 -12.56 27.03 -21.67
C GLY A 124 -12.11 27.78 -22.92
N ALA A 125 -12.44 29.07 -23.03
CA ALA A 125 -11.99 29.94 -24.12
C ALA A 125 -10.46 30.15 -24.12
N SER A 126 -9.85 30.37 -22.95
CA SER A 126 -8.40 30.50 -22.79
C SER A 126 -7.66 29.20 -23.11
N VAL A 127 -8.17 28.05 -22.68
CA VAL A 127 -7.61 26.72 -23.01
C VAL A 127 -7.59 26.51 -24.52
N ALA A 128 -8.71 26.78 -25.21
CA ALA A 128 -8.79 26.67 -26.66
C ALA A 128 -7.82 27.64 -27.38
N HIS A 129 -7.58 28.81 -26.81
CA HIS A 129 -6.63 29.77 -27.36
C HIS A 129 -5.17 29.33 -27.17
N VAL A 130 -4.80 28.81 -26.00
CA VAL A 130 -3.47 28.23 -25.75
C VAL A 130 -3.19 27.04 -26.68
N ALA A 131 -4.21 26.21 -26.93
CA ALA A 131 -4.10 25.11 -27.89
C ALA A 131 -3.83 25.60 -29.32
N ARG A 132 -4.56 26.63 -29.78
CA ARG A 132 -4.32 27.27 -31.09
C ARG A 132 -2.93 27.88 -31.20
N TRP A 133 -2.47 28.57 -30.15
CA TRP A 133 -1.12 29.14 -30.11
C TRP A 133 -0.03 28.06 -30.21
N ARG A 134 -0.14 26.97 -29.43
CA ARG A 134 0.80 25.83 -29.51
C ARG A 134 0.81 25.19 -30.90
N ALA A 135 -0.36 25.05 -31.52
CA ALA A 135 -0.48 24.51 -32.88
C ALA A 135 0.19 25.44 -33.93
N ALA A 136 -0.03 26.75 -33.83
CA ALA A 136 0.61 27.75 -34.69
C ALA A 136 2.14 27.76 -34.52
N ALA A 137 2.65 27.70 -33.28
CA ALA A 137 4.07 27.64 -32.99
C ALA A 137 4.73 26.35 -33.53
N LYS A 138 4.02 25.21 -33.48
CA LYS A 138 4.46 23.95 -34.07
C LYS A 138 4.52 24.04 -35.60
N ALA A 139 3.48 24.58 -36.24
CA ALA A 139 3.44 24.77 -37.69
C ALA A 139 4.54 25.72 -38.19
N ALA A 140 4.83 26.80 -37.44
CA ALA A 140 5.93 27.71 -37.74
C ALA A 140 7.31 27.03 -37.68
N ARG A 141 7.51 26.10 -36.73
CA ARG A 141 8.76 25.30 -36.60
C ARG A 141 8.95 24.36 -37.79
N GLU A 142 7.88 23.67 -38.18
CA GLU A 142 7.89 22.76 -39.33
C GLU A 142 8.19 23.52 -40.62
N ALA A 143 7.57 24.69 -40.82
CA ALA A 143 7.88 25.57 -41.95
C ALA A 143 9.35 26.06 -41.94
N ALA A 144 9.89 26.44 -40.78
CA ALA A 144 11.27 26.92 -40.64
C ALA A 144 12.33 25.83 -40.94
N SER A 145 12.08 24.59 -40.50
CA SER A 145 12.99 23.45 -40.70
C SER A 145 13.22 23.09 -42.18
N SER A 146 12.30 23.50 -43.07
CA SER A 146 12.41 23.27 -44.52
C SER A 146 13.35 24.23 -45.26
N LYS A 147 13.80 25.32 -44.61
CA LYS A 147 14.53 26.42 -45.26
C LYS A 147 16.02 26.49 -44.91
N GLY A 148 16.44 26.00 -43.74
CA GLY A 148 17.84 25.92 -43.26
C GLY A 148 18.58 27.27 -43.11
N GLY A 149 19.32 27.46 -42.02
CA GLY A 149 20.19 28.64 -41.81
C GLY A 149 19.69 29.64 -40.75
N GLU A 150 19.95 30.95 -40.94
CA GLU A 150 19.72 32.04 -39.96
C GLU A 150 18.24 32.14 -39.49
N VAL A 151 17.27 31.77 -40.34
CA VAL A 151 15.84 31.74 -40.01
C VAL A 151 15.51 30.63 -39.01
N GLU A 152 16.13 29.45 -39.14
CA GLU A 152 15.92 28.31 -38.24
C GLU A 152 16.51 28.60 -36.86
N SER A 153 17.71 29.18 -36.80
CA SER A 153 18.35 29.52 -35.51
C SER A 153 17.55 30.57 -34.74
N VAL A 154 16.99 31.58 -35.42
CA VAL A 154 16.26 32.67 -34.77
C VAL A 154 14.86 32.26 -34.33
N ILE A 155 14.18 31.38 -35.08
CA ILE A 155 12.90 30.79 -34.64
C ILE A 155 13.12 29.83 -33.47
N ARG A 156 14.23 29.07 -33.45
CA ARG A 156 14.60 28.20 -32.33
C ARG A 156 14.98 29.00 -31.07
N GLU A 157 15.76 30.07 -31.22
CA GLU A 157 16.14 30.98 -30.12
C GLU A 157 14.91 31.72 -29.53
N TRP A 158 13.93 32.07 -30.37
CA TRP A 158 12.65 32.59 -29.91
C TRP A 158 11.86 31.51 -29.14
N GLN A 159 11.80 30.26 -29.59
CA GLN A 159 11.09 29.19 -28.89
C GLN A 159 11.73 28.78 -27.56
N GLU A 160 13.07 28.74 -27.50
CA GLU A 160 13.82 28.40 -26.28
C GLU A 160 13.76 29.51 -25.22
N GLY A 161 13.51 30.77 -25.64
CA GLY A 161 13.45 31.94 -24.77
C GLY A 161 12.12 32.67 -24.71
N ALA A 162 11.05 32.11 -25.27
CA ALA A 162 9.72 32.73 -25.29
C ALA A 162 9.14 32.94 -23.88
N ASP A 163 9.67 32.19 -22.90
CA ASP A 163 9.19 32.13 -21.53
C ASP A 163 10.01 33.01 -20.55
N GLU A 164 11.01 33.73 -21.05
CA GLU A 164 11.91 34.57 -20.25
C GLU A 164 11.60 36.07 -20.42
N ALA A 165 11.96 36.89 -19.41
CA ALA A 165 11.88 38.35 -19.50
C ALA A 165 12.80 38.87 -20.62
N GLY A 166 12.23 39.09 -21.82
CA GLY A 166 12.97 39.43 -23.05
C GLY A 166 12.35 38.91 -24.35
N GLY A 167 11.26 38.13 -24.28
CA GLY A 167 10.58 37.55 -25.46
C GLY A 167 10.18 38.55 -26.55
N ALA A 168 9.76 39.77 -26.18
CA ALA A 168 9.42 40.83 -27.14
C ALA A 168 10.62 41.35 -27.94
N GLU A 169 11.82 41.30 -27.37
CA GLU A 169 13.06 41.75 -28.02
C GLU A 169 13.62 40.66 -28.94
N ARG A 170 13.46 39.38 -28.57
CA ARG A 170 13.73 38.22 -29.42
C ARG A 170 12.75 38.16 -30.61
N LEU A 171 11.49 38.54 -30.41
CA LEU A 171 10.49 38.67 -31.47
C LEU A 171 10.89 39.73 -32.52
N LYS A 172 11.41 40.89 -32.09
CA LYS A 172 11.95 41.90 -33.02
C LYS A 172 13.12 41.39 -33.87
N LYS A 173 13.96 40.50 -33.32
CA LYS A 173 15.03 39.83 -34.09
C LYS A 173 14.45 38.89 -35.15
N VAL A 174 13.40 38.13 -34.82
CA VAL A 174 12.65 37.28 -35.77
C VAL A 174 12.07 38.14 -36.90
N GLU A 175 11.42 39.26 -36.57
CA GLU A 175 10.85 40.19 -37.56
C GLU A 175 11.92 40.81 -38.48
N ALA A 176 13.09 41.18 -37.93
CA ALA A 176 14.19 41.75 -38.70
C ALA A 176 14.82 40.75 -39.68
N VAL A 177 14.88 39.47 -39.32
CA VAL A 177 15.40 38.39 -40.18
C VAL A 177 14.37 37.98 -41.23
N LEU A 178 13.09 37.89 -40.87
CA LEU A 178 11.99 37.66 -41.81
C LEU A 178 11.84 38.79 -42.83
N GLY A 179 12.15 40.04 -42.46
CA GLY A 179 12.15 41.19 -43.37
C GLY A 179 13.29 41.22 -44.39
N LYS A 180 14.41 40.50 -44.14
CA LYS A 180 15.58 40.44 -45.03
C LYS A 180 15.48 39.36 -46.12
N HIS A 181 14.71 38.30 -45.86
CA HIS A 181 14.51 37.22 -46.83
C HIS A 181 13.23 37.47 -47.64
N SER A 182 13.37 37.92 -48.89
CA SER A 182 12.26 38.17 -49.82
C SER A 182 11.61 36.88 -50.36
N ALA A 183 11.25 35.95 -49.48
CA ALA A 183 10.53 34.73 -49.82
C ALA A 183 9.08 34.82 -49.31
N GLN A 184 8.16 35.19 -50.21
CA GLN A 184 6.71 35.35 -49.99
C GLN A 184 6.09 34.26 -49.08
N GLY A 185 6.48 33.00 -49.22
CA GLY A 185 5.84 31.89 -48.51
C GLY A 185 6.02 31.83 -46.98
N VAL A 186 7.12 32.33 -46.41
CA VAL A 186 7.31 32.26 -44.93
C VAL A 186 6.61 33.41 -44.23
N VAL A 187 6.61 34.60 -44.85
CA VAL A 187 5.92 35.79 -44.32
C VAL A 187 4.40 35.64 -44.41
N GLU A 188 3.89 35.00 -45.46
CA GLU A 188 2.46 34.67 -45.59
C GLU A 188 2.04 33.56 -44.62
N ALA A 189 2.82 32.48 -44.47
CA ALA A 189 2.51 31.43 -43.49
C ALA A 189 2.50 31.96 -42.04
N VAL A 190 3.46 32.82 -41.69
CA VAL A 190 3.53 33.44 -40.34
C VAL A 190 2.43 34.51 -40.16
N ARG A 191 2.01 35.22 -41.21
CA ARG A 191 0.87 36.16 -41.15
C ARG A 191 -0.49 35.46 -41.10
N GLU A 192 -0.69 34.37 -41.85
CA GLU A 192 -1.92 33.57 -41.85
C GLU A 192 -2.12 32.81 -40.53
N LEU A 193 -1.04 32.35 -39.88
CA LEU A 193 -1.11 31.57 -38.65
C LEU A 193 -1.36 32.39 -37.37
N GLY A 194 -1.31 33.73 -37.42
CA GLY A 194 -1.68 34.56 -36.28
C GLY A 194 -1.14 35.98 -36.35
N GLY A 195 -1.82 36.86 -37.10
CA GLY A 195 -1.43 38.27 -37.24
C GLY A 195 -1.08 38.91 -35.89
N ARG A 196 0.15 39.44 -35.74
CA ARG A 196 0.81 40.08 -34.57
C ARG A 196 0.61 39.45 -33.18
N ALA A 197 -0.61 39.11 -32.78
CA ALA A 197 -1.01 38.50 -31.51
C ALA A 197 -0.65 37.00 -31.38
N GLY A 198 -0.30 36.29 -32.46
CA GLY A 198 0.04 34.86 -32.41
C GLY A 198 1.47 34.54 -31.96
N LEU A 199 2.36 35.54 -31.91
CA LEU A 199 3.78 35.38 -31.62
C LEU A 199 4.22 35.91 -30.24
N GLU A 200 3.32 36.56 -29.51
CA GLU A 200 3.52 36.87 -28.08
C GLU A 200 2.86 35.77 -27.24
N ARG A 201 3.39 35.46 -26.05
CA ARG A 201 2.70 34.61 -25.06
C ARG A 201 1.81 35.50 -24.20
N PRO A 202 0.49 35.59 -24.45
CA PRO A 202 -0.41 36.29 -23.54
C PRO A 202 -0.39 35.69 -22.14
N ALA A 203 -0.30 36.55 -21.14
CA ALA A 203 -0.62 36.20 -19.77
C ALA A 203 -2.16 36.13 -19.68
N TRP A 204 -2.71 34.93 -19.74
CA TRP A 204 -4.16 34.71 -19.67
C TRP A 204 -4.62 34.92 -18.24
N TRP A 205 -5.16 36.10 -17.96
CA TRP A 205 -5.75 36.41 -16.66
C TRP A 205 -7.27 36.27 -16.73
N ILE A 206 -7.78 35.33 -15.95
CA ILE A 206 -9.20 35.20 -15.64
C ILE A 206 -9.42 35.96 -14.35
N VAL A 207 -10.27 36.97 -14.39
CA VAL A 207 -10.63 37.76 -13.21
C VAL A 207 -12.05 37.41 -12.81
N GLY A 208 -12.20 36.72 -11.69
CA GLY A 208 -13.48 36.42 -11.07
C GLY A 208 -13.78 37.42 -9.96
N VAL A 209 -15.03 37.88 -9.86
CA VAL A 209 -15.52 38.71 -8.76
C VAL A 209 -16.58 37.92 -8.00
N GLU A 210 -16.39 37.77 -6.70
CA GLU A 210 -17.34 37.06 -5.84
C GLU A 210 -18.71 37.74 -5.86
N GLY A 211 -19.77 36.98 -6.16
CA GLY A 211 -21.15 37.46 -6.25
C GLY A 211 -21.59 37.95 -7.64
N GLU A 212 -20.66 38.21 -8.57
CA GLU A 212 -20.97 38.57 -9.97
C GLU A 212 -20.73 37.40 -10.96
N ASP A 213 -20.02 36.34 -10.54
CA ASP A 213 -19.87 35.09 -11.28
C ASP A 213 -21.07 34.16 -10.98
N SER A 214 -21.79 33.73 -12.01
CA SER A 214 -22.94 32.80 -11.88
C SER A 214 -22.51 31.34 -11.64
N SER A 215 -21.21 31.04 -11.76
CA SER A 215 -20.60 29.73 -11.54
C SER A 215 -19.75 29.67 -10.26
N ASP A 216 -19.71 28.53 -9.57
CA ASP A 216 -18.87 28.33 -8.39
C ASP A 216 -17.37 28.46 -8.75
N PRO A 217 -16.64 29.44 -8.18
CA PRO A 217 -15.21 29.66 -8.45
C PRO A 217 -14.34 28.41 -8.19
N SER A 218 -14.81 27.48 -7.35
CA SER A 218 -14.14 26.19 -7.10
C SER A 218 -14.03 25.34 -8.37
N THR A 219 -15.02 25.39 -9.25
CA THR A 219 -15.07 24.59 -10.49
C THR A 219 -14.06 25.11 -11.51
N ALA A 220 -13.92 26.44 -11.62
CA ALA A 220 -12.90 27.08 -12.45
C ALA A 220 -11.49 26.78 -11.93
N LEU A 221 -11.31 26.77 -10.60
CA LEU A 221 -10.06 26.40 -9.96
C LEU A 221 -9.65 24.95 -10.27
N HIS A 222 -10.55 23.99 -10.08
CA HIS A 222 -10.27 22.58 -10.36
C HIS A 222 -9.89 22.35 -11.82
N THR A 223 -10.62 22.99 -12.73
CA THR A 223 -10.35 22.89 -14.17
C THR A 223 -9.01 23.55 -14.53
N LEU A 224 -8.67 24.67 -13.91
CA LEU A 224 -7.40 25.36 -14.11
C LEU A 224 -6.22 24.48 -13.67
N LEU A 225 -6.29 23.92 -12.46
CA LEU A 225 -5.25 23.07 -11.91
C LEU A 225 -5.07 21.79 -12.75
N ALA A 226 -6.18 21.15 -13.13
CA ALA A 226 -6.17 19.95 -13.98
C ALA A 226 -5.60 20.22 -15.38
N SER A 227 -5.77 21.43 -15.92
CA SER A 227 -5.25 21.78 -17.24
C SER A 227 -3.71 21.81 -17.29
N GLY A 228 -3.05 22.16 -16.18
CA GLY A 228 -1.61 22.44 -16.13
C GLY A 228 -1.16 23.56 -17.08
N LEU A 229 -2.10 24.32 -17.66
CA LEU A 229 -1.83 25.37 -18.62
C LEU A 229 -1.42 26.67 -17.91
N PRO A 230 -0.70 27.56 -18.60
CA PRO A 230 -0.21 28.80 -18.01
C PRO A 230 -1.27 29.89 -17.94
N ILE A 231 -2.41 29.56 -17.33
CA ILE A 231 -3.54 30.44 -17.13
C ILE A 231 -3.50 30.93 -15.67
N LYS A 232 -3.87 32.18 -15.45
CA LYS A 232 -3.81 32.87 -14.17
C LYS A 232 -5.22 33.19 -13.73
N LEU A 233 -5.57 32.85 -12.51
CA LEU A 233 -6.87 33.16 -11.92
C LEU A 233 -6.69 34.19 -10.81
N LEU A 234 -7.32 35.35 -10.96
CA LEU A 234 -7.46 36.37 -9.93
C LEU A 234 -8.90 36.33 -9.41
N LEU A 235 -9.08 35.98 -8.15
CA LEU A 235 -10.38 36.02 -7.48
C LEU A 235 -10.45 37.26 -6.57
N LEU A 236 -11.45 38.11 -6.80
CA LEU A 236 -11.70 39.32 -6.03
C LEU A 236 -12.87 39.10 -5.07
N THR A 237 -12.58 39.03 -3.78
CA THR A 237 -13.58 39.03 -2.72
C THR A 237 -13.90 40.47 -2.36
N THR A 238 -15.14 40.89 -2.67
CA THR A 238 -15.60 42.27 -2.44
C THR A 238 -16.64 42.39 -1.33
N THR A 239 -17.08 41.27 -0.77
CA THR A 239 -18.02 41.24 0.36
C THR A 239 -17.23 41.18 1.69
N PRO A 240 -17.58 42.00 2.70
CA PRO A 240 -16.99 41.87 4.03
C PRO A 240 -17.20 40.45 4.59
N ILE A 241 -16.14 39.86 5.14
CA ILE A 241 -16.16 38.48 5.63
C ILE A 241 -16.54 38.46 7.11
N ASP A 242 -17.51 37.63 7.48
CA ASP A 242 -17.79 37.31 8.87
C ASP A 242 -16.67 36.42 9.44
N PRO A 243 -15.92 36.85 10.48
CA PRO A 243 -14.86 36.04 11.09
C PRO A 243 -15.34 34.70 11.65
N SER A 244 -16.65 34.55 11.92
CA SER A 244 -17.27 33.33 12.45
C SER A 244 -17.72 32.32 11.40
N ALA A 245 -17.63 32.66 10.10
CA ALA A 245 -18.03 31.77 9.01
C ALA A 245 -17.16 30.51 8.92
N LEU A 246 -17.82 29.35 8.79
CA LEU A 246 -17.21 28.01 8.68
C LEU A 246 -16.39 27.81 7.39
N ILE A 247 -16.81 28.44 6.29
CA ILE A 247 -16.15 28.39 4.98
C ILE A 247 -15.94 29.83 4.53
N ARG A 248 -14.69 30.22 4.22
CA ARG A 248 -14.36 31.58 3.82
C ARG A 248 -13.81 31.59 2.40
N PRO A 249 -13.98 32.69 1.63
CA PRO A 249 -13.52 32.78 0.25
C PRO A 249 -12.01 32.53 0.06
N LYS A 250 -11.16 32.86 1.05
CA LYS A 250 -9.72 32.51 1.02
C LYS A 250 -9.44 31.00 1.01
N ASP A 251 -10.37 30.19 1.53
CA ASP A 251 -10.22 28.74 1.62
C ASP A 251 -10.29 28.10 0.21
N ILE A 252 -10.76 28.85 -0.80
CA ILE A 252 -10.71 28.49 -2.23
C ILE A 252 -9.26 28.38 -2.72
N ALA A 253 -8.29 29.06 -2.12
CA ALA A 253 -6.87 28.90 -2.47
C ALA A 253 -6.25 27.59 -1.93
N LEU A 254 -6.88 26.94 -0.94
CA LEU A 254 -6.33 25.75 -0.28
C LEU A 254 -6.22 24.54 -1.21
N PRO A 255 -7.22 24.21 -2.06
CA PRO A 255 -7.07 23.17 -3.08
C PRO A 255 -5.89 23.40 -4.03
N ALA A 256 -5.60 24.66 -4.41
CA ALA A 256 -4.46 24.99 -5.26
C ALA A 256 -3.12 24.83 -4.54
N LEU A 257 -3.05 25.16 -3.25
CA LEU A 257 -1.88 24.89 -2.40
C LEU A 257 -1.63 23.38 -2.25
N LEU A 258 -2.69 22.59 -2.03
CA LEU A 258 -2.61 21.13 -1.93
C LEU A 258 -2.20 20.45 -3.24
N HIS A 259 -2.52 21.05 -4.38
CA HIS A 259 -2.18 20.50 -5.70
C HIS A 259 -0.67 20.52 -5.95
N GLY A 260 0.09 21.42 -5.33
CA GLY A 260 1.56 21.35 -5.36
C GLY A 260 2.23 21.91 -6.63
N THR A 261 1.46 22.33 -7.65
CA THR A 261 2.00 22.66 -8.99
C THR A 261 1.66 24.06 -9.50
N ALA A 262 0.95 24.87 -8.72
CA ALA A 262 0.52 26.21 -9.08
C ALA A 262 1.14 27.25 -8.16
N TYR A 263 1.45 28.45 -8.66
CA TYR A 263 1.76 29.57 -7.76
C TYR A 263 0.48 30.00 -7.05
N VAL A 264 0.54 30.23 -5.74
CA VAL A 264 -0.63 30.64 -4.96
C VAL A 264 -0.31 31.83 -4.07
N ALA A 265 -1.17 32.85 -4.09
CA ALA A 265 -1.05 34.01 -3.22
C ALA A 265 -2.39 34.48 -2.67
N SER A 266 -2.35 34.93 -1.41
CA SER A 266 -3.44 35.68 -0.75
C SER A 266 -2.97 37.11 -0.53
N THR A 267 -3.79 38.07 -0.94
CA THR A 267 -3.38 39.48 -1.02
C THR A 267 -4.51 40.46 -0.68
N SER A 268 -4.15 41.70 -0.37
CA SER A 268 -5.07 42.83 -0.26
C SER A 268 -4.30 44.12 -0.55
N HIS A 269 -4.69 44.85 -1.59
CA HIS A 269 -4.08 46.12 -2.00
C HIS A 269 -4.44 47.23 -1.01
N SER A 270 -5.67 47.26 -0.50
CA SER A 270 -6.09 48.22 0.52
C SER A 270 -5.32 48.07 1.84
N ALA A 271 -4.87 46.86 2.18
CA ALA A 271 -4.08 46.59 3.37
C ALA A 271 -2.56 46.74 3.13
N ASN A 272 -2.03 46.12 2.06
CA ASN A 272 -0.61 46.16 1.70
C ASN A 272 -0.43 46.22 0.15
N PRO A 273 -0.29 47.44 -0.40
CA PRO A 273 -0.11 47.65 -1.85
C PRO A 273 1.15 46.99 -2.44
N VAL A 274 2.23 46.89 -1.66
CA VAL A 274 3.52 46.33 -2.10
C VAL A 274 3.41 44.82 -2.27
N HIS A 275 2.88 44.12 -1.26
CA HIS A 275 2.59 42.69 -1.33
C HIS A 275 1.65 42.35 -2.48
N ALA A 276 0.62 43.18 -2.71
CA ALA A 276 -0.30 43.01 -3.83
C ALA A 276 0.37 43.14 -5.19
N HIS A 277 1.29 44.08 -5.34
CA HIS A 277 2.07 44.22 -6.55
C HIS A 277 2.96 42.99 -6.78
N ASP A 278 3.72 42.58 -5.76
CA ASP A 278 4.64 41.46 -5.86
C ASP A 278 3.93 40.13 -6.14
N ALA A 279 2.80 39.87 -5.47
CA ALA A 279 2.02 38.65 -5.67
C ALA A 279 1.53 38.51 -7.11
N VAL A 280 1.06 39.61 -7.71
CA VAL A 280 0.60 39.62 -9.10
C VAL A 280 1.77 39.48 -10.08
N ALA A 281 2.90 40.14 -9.81
CA ALA A 281 4.10 40.04 -10.64
C ALA A 281 4.71 38.62 -10.63
N GLU A 282 4.82 37.99 -9.46
CA GLU A 282 5.32 36.62 -9.32
C GLU A 282 4.35 35.61 -9.95
N ALA A 283 3.03 35.75 -9.73
CA ALA A 283 2.01 34.90 -10.37
C ALA A 283 2.08 35.00 -11.90
N ALA A 284 2.28 36.21 -12.44
CA ALA A 284 2.41 36.45 -13.87
C ALA A 284 3.66 35.76 -14.45
N ALA A 285 4.80 35.84 -13.75
CA ALA A 285 6.06 35.23 -14.15
C ALA A 285 6.10 33.69 -13.99
N PHE A 286 5.14 33.09 -13.27
CA PHE A 286 5.10 31.65 -13.07
C PHE A 286 4.78 30.91 -14.39
N PRO A 287 5.49 29.83 -14.78
CA PRO A 287 5.34 29.20 -16.08
C PRO A 287 4.12 28.27 -16.19
N GLY A 288 3.51 27.89 -15.06
CA GLY A 288 2.30 27.05 -14.97
C GLY A 288 1.06 27.81 -14.51
N PRO A 289 0.02 27.12 -13.99
CA PRO A 289 -1.17 27.78 -13.47
C PRO A 289 -0.82 28.64 -12.24
N ALA A 290 -1.50 29.77 -12.07
CA ALA A 290 -1.35 30.58 -10.85
C ALA A 290 -2.71 31.07 -10.34
N VAL A 291 -2.82 31.18 -9.02
CA VAL A 291 -4.05 31.56 -8.32
C VAL A 291 -3.74 32.68 -7.34
N VAL A 292 -4.40 33.82 -7.52
CA VAL A 292 -4.29 34.98 -6.63
C VAL A 292 -5.67 35.27 -6.08
N VAL A 293 -5.82 35.23 -4.75
CA VAL A 293 -7.07 35.61 -4.08
C VAL A 293 -6.86 36.95 -3.39
N ALA A 294 -7.70 37.94 -3.69
CA ALA A 294 -7.57 39.31 -3.22
C ALA A 294 -8.80 39.75 -2.42
N TYR A 295 -8.58 40.37 -1.26
CA TYR A 295 -9.65 40.93 -0.43
C TYR A 295 -9.72 42.45 -0.54
N GLU A 296 -10.82 42.93 -1.12
CA GLU A 296 -11.12 44.34 -1.39
C GLU A 296 -12.59 44.64 -1.09
N PRO A 297 -12.99 44.72 0.19
CA PRO A 297 -14.38 44.88 0.59
C PRO A 297 -14.96 46.22 0.09
N LYS A 298 -16.06 46.14 -0.69
CA LYS A 298 -16.83 47.29 -1.18
C LYS A 298 -17.89 47.67 -0.15
N LEU A 299 -17.60 48.70 0.65
CA LEU A 299 -18.54 49.33 1.58
C LEU A 299 -19.04 50.68 1.05
N ALA A 300 -20.14 51.19 1.63
CA ALA A 300 -20.81 52.43 1.21
C ALA A 300 -19.84 53.64 1.11
N LYS A 301 -18.81 53.69 1.94
CA LYS A 301 -17.68 54.62 1.80
C LYS A 301 -16.38 53.85 1.55
N ARG A 302 -15.59 54.31 0.58
CA ARG A 302 -14.27 53.75 0.25
C ARG A 302 -13.32 53.69 1.46
N SER A 303 -13.37 54.70 2.33
CA SER A 303 -12.55 54.76 3.56
C SER A 303 -12.92 53.68 4.59
N GLU A 304 -14.16 53.20 4.59
CA GLU A 304 -14.61 52.11 5.46
C GLU A 304 -14.14 50.76 4.91
N GLY A 305 -14.20 50.55 3.59
CA GLY A 305 -13.64 49.36 2.94
C GLY A 305 -12.13 49.19 3.19
N VAL A 306 -11.36 50.28 3.10
CA VAL A 306 -9.92 50.25 3.41
C VAL A 306 -9.66 49.88 4.88
N LYS A 307 -10.48 50.39 5.82
CA LYS A 307 -10.37 50.04 7.24
C LYS A 307 -10.68 48.57 7.49
N GLU A 308 -11.71 48.04 6.86
CA GLU A 308 -12.12 46.63 6.97
C GLU A 308 -11.05 45.67 6.40
N ALA A 309 -10.46 46.01 5.24
CA ALA A 309 -9.37 45.23 4.67
C ALA A 309 -8.14 45.16 5.60
N LYS A 310 -7.76 46.30 6.20
CA LYS A 310 -6.66 46.37 7.16
C LYS A 310 -6.95 45.58 8.43
N LYS A 311 -8.17 45.74 8.97
CA LYS A 311 -8.65 44.97 10.12
C LYS A 311 -8.55 43.46 9.88
N GLY A 312 -8.94 42.98 8.70
CA GLY A 312 -8.85 41.55 8.36
C GLY A 312 -7.46 40.97 8.29
N VAL A 313 -6.49 41.75 7.85
CA VAL A 313 -5.07 41.36 7.87
C VAL A 313 -4.51 41.41 9.30
N GLU A 314 -4.83 42.45 10.06
CA GLU A 314 -4.34 42.65 11.44
C GLU A 314 -4.90 41.63 12.44
N GLU A 315 -6.19 41.28 12.30
CA GLU A 315 -6.87 40.27 13.12
C GLU A 315 -6.62 38.84 12.61
N GLY A 316 -5.98 38.68 11.45
CA GLY A 316 -5.51 37.39 10.93
C GLY A 316 -6.58 36.53 10.25
N TYR A 317 -7.80 37.04 10.06
CA TYR A 317 -8.82 36.32 9.27
C TYR A 317 -8.61 36.43 7.76
N TRP A 318 -7.74 37.33 7.28
CA TRP A 318 -7.25 37.35 5.90
C TRP A 318 -5.70 37.43 5.85
N PRO A 319 -4.98 36.30 5.93
CA PRO A 319 -3.51 36.31 5.93
C PRO A 319 -2.95 36.68 4.56
N LEU A 320 -1.87 37.46 4.54
CA LEU A 320 -1.12 37.82 3.35
C LEU A 320 0.07 36.87 3.16
N TYR A 321 0.06 36.06 2.10
CA TYR A 321 1.11 35.10 1.80
C TYR A 321 1.33 34.91 0.29
N ARG A 322 2.53 34.45 -0.07
CA ARG A 322 2.95 34.06 -1.42
C ARG A 322 3.65 32.71 -1.35
N TRP A 323 3.30 31.79 -2.26
CA TRP A 323 3.85 30.45 -2.33
C TRP A 323 4.21 30.06 -3.78
N ASP A 324 5.50 29.76 -4.01
CA ASP A 324 6.02 29.26 -5.28
C ASP A 324 6.51 27.80 -5.11
N PRO A 325 5.92 26.82 -5.84
CA PRO A 325 6.31 25.41 -5.74
C PRO A 325 7.70 25.07 -6.30
N ARG A 326 8.39 25.97 -7.00
CA ARG A 326 9.65 25.66 -7.73
C ARG A 326 10.94 25.92 -6.94
N GLY A 327 10.88 26.63 -5.82
CA GLY A 327 12.05 26.87 -4.93
C GLY A 327 12.15 25.86 -3.78
N ASP A 328 12.96 26.16 -2.75
CA ASP A 328 13.08 25.39 -1.48
C ASP A 328 11.77 25.33 -0.65
N GLY A 329 10.59 25.56 -1.26
CA GLY A 329 9.34 25.77 -0.55
C GLY A 329 9.27 27.08 0.23
N LYS A 330 9.97 28.14 -0.22
CA LYS A 330 10.03 29.44 0.48
C LYS A 330 8.67 30.10 0.58
N TRP A 331 7.99 29.84 1.70
CA TRP A 331 6.85 30.61 2.18
C TRP A 331 7.29 32.02 2.52
N LYS A 332 6.68 33.03 1.87
CA LYS A 332 6.81 34.43 2.28
C LYS A 332 5.50 34.84 2.95
N LEU A 333 5.54 34.95 4.28
CA LEU A 333 4.44 35.46 5.09
C LEU A 333 4.76 36.90 5.50
N GLU A 334 3.87 37.83 5.16
CA GLU A 334 4.05 39.25 5.50
C GLU A 334 3.07 39.75 6.58
N ALA A 335 2.15 38.89 7.04
CA ALA A 335 1.23 39.22 8.12
C ALA A 335 1.85 38.95 9.51
N GLY A 336 1.71 39.91 10.44
CA GLY A 336 2.29 39.84 11.79
C GLY A 336 1.66 38.80 12.74
N LYS A 337 0.51 38.19 12.38
CA LYS A 337 -0.14 37.11 13.14
C LYS A 337 -0.59 36.00 12.19
N ILE A 338 -0.12 34.78 12.45
CA ILE A 338 -0.59 33.57 11.78
C ILE A 338 -1.91 33.15 12.42
N SER A 339 -2.95 32.88 11.63
CA SER A 339 -4.19 32.30 12.19
C SER A 339 -3.89 30.89 12.72
N ARG A 340 -4.46 30.52 13.88
CA ARG A 340 -4.34 29.18 14.50
C ARG A 340 -4.56 28.00 13.54
N GLN A 341 -5.31 28.19 12.46
CA GLN A 341 -5.54 27.16 11.43
C GLN A 341 -4.33 26.94 10.51
N VAL A 342 -3.61 28.01 10.14
CA VAL A 342 -2.36 27.91 9.37
C VAL A 342 -1.24 27.37 10.24
N GLU A 343 -1.22 27.72 11.52
CA GLU A 343 -0.30 27.16 12.52
C GLU A 343 -0.57 25.66 12.77
N LYS A 344 -1.86 25.26 12.90
CA LYS A 344 -2.26 23.84 12.90
C LYS A 344 -1.89 23.12 11.61
N TRP A 345 -1.97 23.80 10.47
CA TRP A 345 -1.65 23.22 9.16
C TRP A 345 -0.14 22.96 9.01
N LEU A 346 0.71 23.95 9.35
CA LEU A 346 2.17 23.81 9.41
C LEU A 346 2.59 22.69 10.36
N GLY A 347 1.95 22.62 11.53
CA GLY A 347 2.22 21.56 12.51
C GLY A 347 1.82 20.16 12.06
N ARG A 348 0.78 19.99 11.23
CA ARG A 348 0.23 18.67 10.87
C ARG A 348 1.12 17.91 9.88
N GLU A 349 1.57 18.55 8.80
CA GLU A 349 2.46 17.89 7.81
C GLU A 349 3.85 17.60 8.38
N GLU A 350 4.39 18.50 9.19
CA GLU A 350 5.69 18.31 9.85
C GLU A 350 5.62 17.23 10.94
N GLN A 351 4.55 17.21 11.77
CA GLN A 351 4.31 16.11 12.73
C GLN A 351 4.12 14.76 12.04
N LEU A 352 3.43 14.70 10.90
CA LEU A 352 3.15 13.43 10.19
C LEU A 352 4.38 12.88 9.47
N SER A 353 5.23 13.75 8.92
CA SER A 353 6.55 13.39 8.40
C SER A 353 7.46 12.88 9.54
N LEU A 354 7.43 13.52 10.71
CA LEU A 354 8.17 13.08 11.88
C LEU A 354 7.69 11.71 12.40
N LEU A 355 6.38 11.46 12.47
CA LEU A 355 5.79 10.19 12.93
C LEU A 355 6.05 9.00 11.99
N SER A 356 6.37 9.28 10.71
CA SER A 356 6.73 8.24 9.73
C SER A 356 8.24 7.93 9.76
N LYS A 357 9.06 8.76 10.41
CA LYS A 357 10.51 8.51 10.53
C LYS A 357 10.79 7.41 11.55
N PRO A 358 11.82 6.57 11.32
CA PRO A 358 12.21 5.50 12.25
C PRO A 358 12.64 6.01 13.64
N LYS A 359 13.01 7.29 13.79
CA LYS A 359 13.16 8.00 15.06
C LYS A 359 12.63 9.44 14.93
N PRO A 360 11.46 9.76 15.49
CA PRO A 360 10.98 11.14 15.53
C PRO A 360 11.78 11.95 16.56
N ASP A 361 12.50 12.99 16.13
CA ASP A 361 12.99 14.02 17.04
C ASP A 361 11.81 14.92 17.42
N LEU A 362 11.29 14.75 18.64
CA LEU A 362 10.20 15.57 19.15
C LEU A 362 10.76 16.79 19.89
N PRO A 363 10.44 18.03 19.45
CA PRO A 363 10.78 19.24 20.21
C PRO A 363 10.08 19.25 21.57
N ALA A 364 10.79 19.68 22.62
CA ALA A 364 10.28 19.72 24.00
C ALA A 364 8.99 20.56 24.19
N SER A 365 8.67 21.46 23.25
CA SER A 365 7.43 22.25 23.25
C SER A 365 6.18 21.43 22.91
N PHE A 366 6.31 20.27 22.23
CA PHE A 366 5.16 19.44 21.85
C PHE A 366 4.61 18.59 23.00
N ALA A 367 5.44 18.24 24.00
CA ALA A 367 5.02 17.42 25.12
C ALA A 367 3.93 18.09 25.99
N SER A 368 3.95 19.42 26.12
CA SER A 368 3.01 20.15 26.98
C SER A 368 1.65 20.44 26.34
N SER A 369 1.58 20.45 25.00
CA SER A 369 0.33 20.61 24.26
C SER A 369 -0.48 19.32 24.23
N LEU A 370 0.19 18.17 24.16
CA LEU A 370 -0.43 16.85 24.12
C LEU A 370 -1.17 16.54 25.43
N GLU A 371 -0.61 16.96 26.57
CA GLU A 371 -1.24 16.78 27.89
C GLU A 371 -2.59 17.49 28.02
N LYS A 372 -2.75 18.66 27.37
CA LYS A 372 -4.01 19.43 27.36
C LYS A 372 -5.08 18.83 26.46
N ASP A 373 -4.68 18.28 25.31
CA ASP A 373 -5.62 17.61 24.40
C ASP A 373 -6.00 16.21 24.92
N LEU A 374 -5.09 15.52 25.62
CA LEU A 374 -5.35 14.27 26.34
C LEU A 374 -6.36 14.45 27.49
N THR A 375 -6.30 15.57 28.23
CA THR A 375 -7.27 15.85 29.31
C THR A 375 -8.67 16.11 28.78
N HIS A 376 -8.81 16.73 27.60
CA HIS A 376 -10.12 16.91 26.94
C HIS A 376 -10.66 15.62 26.33
N ALA A 377 -9.81 14.77 25.74
CA ALA A 377 -10.22 13.45 25.24
C ALA A 377 -10.57 12.47 26.36
N ALA A 378 -9.86 12.53 27.50
CA ALA A 378 -10.17 11.77 28.71
C ALA A 378 -11.52 12.17 29.33
N SER A 379 -11.89 13.45 29.25
CA SER A 379 -13.21 13.94 29.68
C SER A 379 -14.36 13.37 28.83
N ALA A 380 -14.19 13.31 27.50
CA ALA A 380 -15.16 12.69 26.60
C ALA A 380 -15.25 11.17 26.75
N ALA A 381 -14.14 10.49 27.07
CA ALA A 381 -14.11 9.07 27.42
C ALA A 381 -14.83 8.80 28.76
N SER A 382 -14.71 9.69 29.74
CA SER A 382 -15.45 9.63 31.01
C SER A 382 -16.97 9.77 30.83
N ALA A 383 -17.43 10.59 29.87
CA ALA A 383 -18.87 10.70 29.57
C ALA A 383 -19.45 9.39 28.99
N ARG A 384 -18.70 8.69 28.13
CA ARG A 384 -19.10 7.36 27.61
C ARG A 384 -18.94 6.25 28.65
N ALA A 385 -17.98 6.38 29.57
CA ALA A 385 -17.86 5.50 30.72
C ALA A 385 -19.05 5.68 31.67
N TYR A 386 -19.57 6.89 31.85
CA TYR A 386 -20.77 7.20 32.63
C TYR A 386 -22.04 6.59 32.00
N GLU A 387 -22.22 6.66 30.67
CA GLU A 387 -23.33 5.96 30.00
C GLU A 387 -23.23 4.43 30.10
N ARG A 388 -22.03 3.85 30.01
CA ARG A 388 -21.81 2.41 30.28
C ARG A 388 -22.05 2.05 31.75
N LEU A 389 -21.72 2.93 32.68
CA LEU A 389 -21.98 2.78 34.10
C LEU A 389 -23.50 2.77 34.37
N MET A 390 -24.25 3.64 33.69
CA MET A 390 -25.72 3.67 33.76
C MET A 390 -26.37 2.41 33.16
N ALA A 391 -25.79 1.82 32.11
CA ALA A 391 -26.23 0.52 31.59
C ALA A 391 -25.91 -0.65 32.56
N SER A 392 -24.81 -0.56 33.32
CA SER A 392 -24.36 -1.59 34.29
C SER A 392 -25.18 -1.67 35.57
N LEU A 393 -25.98 -0.64 35.89
CA LEU A 393 -26.86 -0.62 37.07
C LEU A 393 -28.02 -1.65 37.02
N SER A 394 -28.17 -2.37 35.91
CA SER A 394 -29.20 -3.41 35.71
C SER A 394 -28.66 -4.85 35.61
N ALA A 395 -27.33 -5.06 35.68
CA ALA A 395 -26.68 -6.35 35.43
C ALA A 395 -25.80 -6.79 36.62
N THR A 396 -25.69 -8.10 36.86
CA THR A 396 -24.87 -8.66 37.96
C THR A 396 -23.37 -8.47 37.67
N PRO A 397 -22.57 -7.82 38.54
CA PRO A 397 -21.14 -7.61 38.31
C PRO A 397 -20.36 -8.93 38.41
N LEU A 398 -19.37 -9.09 37.52
CA LEU A 398 -18.45 -10.24 37.49
C LEU A 398 -17.04 -9.75 37.20
N LEU A 399 -16.07 -10.04 38.06
CA LEU A 399 -14.67 -9.69 37.81
C LEU A 399 -13.94 -10.90 37.19
N ILE A 400 -13.23 -10.68 36.08
CA ILE A 400 -12.45 -11.71 35.38
C ILE A 400 -11.00 -11.24 35.32
N LEU A 401 -10.12 -11.97 35.99
CA LEU A 401 -8.69 -11.69 36.07
C LEU A 401 -7.90 -12.72 35.27
N TYR A 402 -6.90 -12.28 34.51
CA TYR A 402 -6.04 -13.20 33.79
C TYR A 402 -4.55 -13.00 34.07
N GLY A 403 -3.80 -14.10 34.07
CA GLY A 403 -2.34 -14.13 34.02
C GLY A 403 -1.90 -14.83 32.74
N SER A 404 -1.18 -14.14 31.86
CA SER A 404 -0.77 -14.68 30.57
C SER A 404 0.51 -14.05 30.02
N ASP A 405 1.50 -14.88 29.67
CA ASP A 405 2.74 -14.44 29.02
C ASP A 405 2.64 -14.40 27.48
N ASN A 406 1.83 -15.28 26.89
CA ASN A 406 1.68 -15.44 25.43
C ASN A 406 0.28 -15.07 24.90
N GLY A 407 -0.60 -14.57 25.78
CA GLY A 407 -1.97 -14.17 25.43
C GLY A 407 -3.02 -15.29 25.44
N ALA A 408 -2.66 -16.56 25.68
CA ALA A 408 -3.61 -17.68 25.69
C ALA A 408 -4.68 -17.53 26.78
N ALA A 409 -4.27 -17.33 28.04
CA ALA A 409 -5.19 -17.12 29.16
C ALA A 409 -5.99 -15.81 29.03
N SER A 410 -5.41 -14.76 28.41
CA SER A 410 -6.15 -13.53 28.09
C SER A 410 -7.28 -13.80 27.07
N SER A 411 -7.03 -14.66 26.08
CA SER A 411 -8.05 -15.04 25.10
C SER A 411 -9.19 -15.84 25.73
N VAL A 412 -8.87 -16.76 26.65
CA VAL A 412 -9.87 -17.53 27.41
C VAL A 412 -10.68 -16.61 28.33
N ALA A 413 -10.03 -15.67 29.02
CA ALA A 413 -10.73 -14.67 29.84
C ALA A 413 -11.70 -13.79 29.02
N LYS A 414 -11.29 -13.37 27.81
CA LYS A 414 -12.19 -12.66 26.87
C LYS A 414 -13.38 -13.53 26.44
N ARG A 415 -13.18 -14.84 26.29
CA ARG A 415 -14.26 -15.78 25.98
C ARG A 415 -15.27 -15.88 27.13
N ILE A 416 -14.81 -16.00 28.37
CA ILE A 416 -15.68 -16.00 29.56
C ILE A 416 -16.43 -14.66 29.68
N ALA A 417 -15.76 -13.53 29.40
CA ALA A 417 -16.40 -12.22 29.40
C ALA A 417 -17.50 -12.12 28.32
N ALA A 418 -17.28 -12.67 27.13
CA ALA A 418 -18.28 -12.71 26.08
C ALA A 418 -19.49 -13.58 26.47
N GLN A 419 -19.26 -14.73 27.09
CA GLN A 419 -20.31 -15.59 27.65
C GLN A 419 -21.10 -14.87 28.76
N GLY A 420 -20.41 -14.23 29.70
CA GLY A 420 -21.05 -13.46 30.78
C GLY A 420 -21.96 -12.35 30.26
N ARG A 421 -21.56 -11.63 29.22
CA ARG A 421 -22.42 -10.61 28.58
C ARG A 421 -23.68 -11.23 27.96
N LYS A 422 -23.57 -12.39 27.32
CA LYS A 422 -24.74 -13.14 26.79
C LYS A 422 -25.69 -13.55 27.92
N PHE A 423 -25.15 -13.95 29.06
CA PHE A 423 -25.90 -14.34 30.25
C PHE A 423 -26.31 -13.16 31.16
N LYS A 424 -26.27 -11.92 30.64
CA LYS A 424 -26.68 -10.69 31.35
C LYS A 424 -25.85 -10.32 32.59
N PHE A 425 -24.61 -10.80 32.67
CA PHE A 425 -23.61 -10.27 33.60
C PHE A 425 -22.96 -9.01 33.04
N ALA A 426 -22.39 -8.18 33.92
CA ALA A 426 -21.51 -7.06 33.57
C ALA A 426 -20.04 -7.44 33.86
N PRO A 427 -19.37 -8.20 32.98
CA PRO A 427 -18.01 -8.65 33.23
C PRO A 427 -17.00 -7.52 33.04
N ARG A 428 -16.18 -7.29 34.08
CA ARG A 428 -14.96 -6.49 34.02
C ARG A 428 -13.77 -7.43 33.84
N ILE A 429 -13.03 -7.25 32.75
CA ILE A 429 -11.80 -8.01 32.47
C ILE A 429 -10.57 -7.15 32.73
N ALA A 430 -9.56 -7.71 33.40
CA ALA A 430 -8.28 -7.05 33.64
C ALA A 430 -7.15 -8.09 33.77
N ALA A 431 -5.90 -7.68 33.54
CA ALA A 431 -4.79 -8.51 33.99
C ALA A 431 -4.79 -8.56 35.53
N ALA A 432 -4.34 -9.66 36.11
CA ALA A 432 -4.43 -9.85 37.56
C ALA A 432 -3.67 -8.76 38.34
N ASP A 433 -2.52 -8.30 37.86
CA ASP A 433 -1.72 -7.24 38.49
C ASP A 433 -2.29 -5.82 38.26
N GLU A 434 -3.27 -5.64 37.36
CA GLU A 434 -3.92 -4.34 37.10
C GLU A 434 -5.02 -4.03 38.14
N VAL A 435 -5.37 -4.98 39.02
CA VAL A 435 -6.46 -4.85 39.99
C VAL A 435 -5.91 -4.98 41.41
N PRO A 436 -6.03 -3.93 42.26
CA PRO A 436 -5.66 -4.01 43.67
C PRO A 436 -6.43 -5.09 44.42
N ILE A 437 -5.80 -5.71 45.42
CA ILE A 437 -6.37 -6.85 46.15
C ILE A 437 -7.69 -6.48 46.87
N GLU A 438 -7.80 -5.23 47.31
CA GLU A 438 -9.00 -4.68 47.93
C GLU A 438 -10.18 -4.70 46.95
N SER A 439 -9.95 -4.29 45.70
CA SER A 439 -10.95 -4.31 44.64
C SER A 439 -11.34 -5.73 44.21
N VAL A 440 -10.43 -6.70 44.37
CA VAL A 440 -10.72 -8.12 44.14
C VAL A 440 -11.71 -8.63 45.18
N VAL A 441 -11.50 -8.29 46.46
CA VAL A 441 -12.38 -8.70 47.56
C VAL A 441 -13.74 -8.01 47.49
N GLU A 442 -13.78 -6.73 47.09
CA GLU A 442 -15.03 -5.97 46.88
C GLU A 442 -15.90 -6.52 45.75
N ALA A 443 -15.29 -7.11 44.72
CA ALA A 443 -16.01 -7.61 43.55
C ALA A 443 -16.97 -8.77 43.86
N ARG A 444 -16.76 -9.47 45.00
CA ARG A 444 -17.51 -10.65 45.49
C ARG A 444 -17.52 -11.87 44.57
N LYS A 445 -17.63 -11.72 43.25
CA LYS A 445 -17.59 -12.80 42.25
C LYS A 445 -16.39 -12.63 41.33
N VAL A 446 -15.43 -13.54 41.43
CA VAL A 446 -14.14 -13.42 40.72
C VAL A 446 -13.79 -14.70 39.95
N VAL A 447 -13.42 -14.57 38.68
CA VAL A 447 -12.94 -15.68 37.86
C VAL A 447 -11.49 -15.43 37.48
N TYR A 448 -10.62 -16.39 37.78
CA TYR A 448 -9.20 -16.35 37.44
C TYR A 448 -8.90 -17.28 36.26
N VAL A 449 -8.14 -16.79 35.29
CA VAL A 449 -7.60 -17.60 34.19
C VAL A 449 -6.10 -17.40 34.13
N VAL A 450 -5.32 -18.42 34.48
CA VAL A 450 -3.86 -18.27 34.66
C VAL A 450 -3.13 -19.35 33.90
N SER A 451 -2.19 -18.95 33.04
CA SER A 451 -1.26 -19.88 32.40
C SER A 451 -0.08 -20.22 33.32
N THR A 452 0.48 -21.41 33.15
CA THR A 452 1.70 -21.84 33.82
C THR A 452 2.84 -21.97 32.81
N ALA A 453 4.00 -21.39 33.14
CA ALA A 453 5.23 -21.55 32.35
C ALA A 453 6.38 -22.10 33.21
N GLY A 454 7.32 -22.79 32.57
CA GLY A 454 8.55 -23.27 33.20
C GLY A 454 8.31 -24.19 34.41
N GLN A 455 8.87 -23.82 35.56
CA GLN A 455 8.79 -24.58 36.82
C GLN A 455 7.56 -24.21 37.67
N GLY A 456 6.45 -23.83 37.02
CA GLY A 456 5.23 -23.50 37.72
C GLY A 456 5.11 -22.05 38.17
N GLU A 457 5.82 -21.13 37.50
CA GLU A 457 5.80 -19.72 37.84
C GLU A 457 4.49 -19.05 37.37
N PHE A 458 4.11 -18.00 38.08
CA PHE A 458 3.01 -17.13 37.64
C PHE A 458 3.49 -16.22 36.50
N PRO A 459 2.63 -15.97 35.50
CA PRO A 459 2.90 -15.03 34.42
C PRO A 459 3.27 -13.64 34.93
N ALA A 460 4.03 -12.89 34.13
CA ALA A 460 4.56 -11.59 34.55
C ALA A 460 3.48 -10.58 34.97
N ASN A 461 2.27 -10.69 34.41
CA ASN A 461 1.10 -9.84 34.70
C ASN A 461 0.13 -10.41 35.75
N ALA A 462 0.55 -11.44 36.49
CA ALA A 462 -0.15 -11.99 37.64
C ALA A 462 0.77 -12.24 38.84
N LYS A 463 2.02 -11.77 38.77
CA LYS A 463 3.07 -12.12 39.72
C LYS A 463 2.94 -11.33 41.01
N GLU A 464 2.57 -10.06 40.93
CA GLU A 464 2.38 -9.21 42.11
C GLU A 464 1.09 -9.56 42.85
N THR A 465 0.00 -9.83 42.13
CA THR A 465 -1.26 -10.30 42.70
C THR A 465 -1.09 -11.67 43.35
N TRP A 466 -0.32 -12.60 42.75
CA TRP A 466 0.03 -13.84 43.43
C TRP A 466 0.85 -13.62 44.70
N LYS A 467 1.87 -12.77 44.68
CA LYS A 467 2.65 -12.45 45.88
C LYS A 467 1.79 -11.86 47.00
N ALA A 468 0.83 -10.99 46.65
CA ALA A 468 -0.13 -10.43 47.58
C ALA A 468 -1.00 -11.54 48.20
N ILE A 469 -1.69 -12.33 47.37
CA ILE A 469 -2.55 -13.44 47.81
C ILE A 469 -1.77 -14.47 48.64
N ALA A 470 -0.55 -14.84 48.23
CA ALA A 470 0.28 -15.81 48.93
C ALA A 470 0.66 -15.35 50.35
N LYS A 471 0.90 -14.04 50.53
CA LYS A 471 1.24 -13.41 51.82
C LYS A 471 0.02 -13.06 52.67
N SER A 472 -1.17 -12.96 52.07
CA SER A 472 -2.39 -12.62 52.80
C SER A 472 -2.71 -13.63 53.90
N LYS A 473 -3.30 -13.13 54.97
CA LYS A 473 -3.88 -13.92 56.07
C LYS A 473 -5.39 -13.96 55.96
N LYS A 474 -5.99 -15.00 56.56
CA LYS A 474 -7.44 -15.25 56.54
C LYS A 474 -8.28 -14.07 57.06
N ASP A 475 -7.78 -13.36 58.07
CA ASP A 475 -8.51 -12.26 58.73
C ASP A 475 -8.14 -10.86 58.21
N GLU A 476 -7.25 -10.78 57.21
CA GLU A 476 -6.74 -9.51 56.68
C GLU A 476 -7.74 -8.81 55.75
N PHE A 477 -8.51 -9.61 55.00
CA PHE A 477 -9.58 -9.14 54.13
C PHE A 477 -10.83 -10.03 54.30
N ALA A 478 -11.99 -9.54 53.88
CA ALA A 478 -13.26 -10.29 53.93
C ALA A 478 -13.35 -11.39 52.86
N TRP A 479 -12.35 -12.29 52.80
CA TRP A 479 -12.28 -13.40 51.84
C TRP A 479 -13.52 -14.30 51.86
N GLY A 480 -14.18 -14.44 53.02
CA GLY A 480 -15.41 -15.22 53.18
C GLY A 480 -16.61 -14.75 52.33
N ASP A 481 -16.57 -13.52 51.84
CA ASP A 481 -17.59 -12.93 50.97
C ASP A 481 -17.24 -13.07 49.47
N VAL A 482 -16.07 -13.63 49.15
CA VAL A 482 -15.59 -13.83 47.78
C VAL A 482 -15.95 -15.24 47.30
N GLU A 483 -16.82 -15.31 46.31
CA GLU A 483 -17.08 -16.48 45.46
C GLU A 483 -16.12 -16.46 44.27
N PHE A 484 -15.35 -17.53 44.07
CA PHE A 484 -14.32 -17.55 43.04
C PHE A 484 -14.26 -18.82 42.20
N SER A 485 -13.70 -18.73 41.00
CA SER A 485 -13.41 -19.87 40.14
C SER A 485 -12.03 -19.71 39.49
N VAL A 486 -11.29 -20.80 39.30
CA VAL A 486 -9.94 -20.78 38.71
C VAL A 486 -9.85 -21.76 37.55
N PHE A 487 -9.35 -21.28 36.42
CA PHE A 487 -8.95 -22.08 35.27
C PHE A 487 -7.44 -21.98 35.06
N GLY A 488 -6.71 -23.04 35.40
CA GLY A 488 -5.28 -23.18 35.18
C GLY A 488 -4.98 -23.78 33.82
N MET A 489 -4.12 -23.14 33.03
CA MET A 489 -3.67 -23.64 31.73
C MET A 489 -2.22 -24.08 31.80
N GLY A 490 -1.89 -25.24 31.23
CA GLY A 490 -0.53 -25.75 31.16
C GLY A 490 -0.36 -26.83 30.10
N ASP A 491 0.87 -27.31 29.96
CA ASP A 491 1.24 -28.38 29.04
C ASP A 491 1.78 -29.57 29.85
N SER A 492 1.06 -30.68 29.85
CA SER A 492 1.45 -31.88 30.61
C SER A 492 2.68 -32.60 30.04
N ALA A 493 3.18 -32.19 28.87
CA ALA A 493 4.38 -32.72 28.24
C ALA A 493 5.52 -31.68 28.14
N TYR A 494 5.38 -30.53 28.80
CA TYR A 494 6.37 -29.44 28.76
C TYR A 494 7.78 -29.90 29.12
N TRP A 495 7.92 -30.79 30.11
CA TRP A 495 9.20 -31.39 30.54
C TRP A 495 9.37 -32.84 30.05
N GLY A 496 8.62 -33.25 29.03
CA GLY A 496 8.54 -34.63 28.54
C GLY A 496 7.38 -35.42 29.16
N LYS A 497 6.73 -36.29 28.37
CA LYS A 497 5.54 -37.03 28.80
C LYS A 497 5.90 -38.10 29.84
N GLY A 498 5.24 -38.07 31.00
CA GLY A 498 5.44 -39.04 32.09
C GLY A 498 6.65 -38.78 32.99
N THR A 499 7.25 -37.58 32.94
CA THR A 499 8.29 -37.18 33.90
C THR A 499 7.69 -36.64 35.19
N VAL A 500 8.43 -36.79 36.30
CA VAL A 500 8.01 -36.29 37.63
C VAL A 500 7.83 -34.77 37.61
N GLU A 501 8.67 -34.08 36.84
CA GLU A 501 8.61 -32.63 36.62
C GLU A 501 7.34 -32.22 35.88
N SER A 502 6.93 -32.95 34.84
CA SER A 502 5.71 -32.67 34.10
C SER A 502 4.46 -32.85 34.98
N GLU A 503 4.40 -33.89 35.82
CA GLU A 503 3.28 -34.09 36.75
C GLU A 503 3.23 -32.99 37.83
N LYS A 504 4.40 -32.59 38.34
CA LYS A 504 4.54 -31.59 39.39
C LYS A 504 4.20 -30.18 38.92
N TYR A 505 4.63 -29.79 37.72
CA TYR A 505 4.53 -28.41 37.24
C TYR A 505 3.34 -28.15 36.31
N PHE A 506 2.64 -29.19 35.87
CA PHE A 506 1.44 -29.04 35.04
C PHE A 506 0.35 -28.20 35.73
N ALA A 507 -0.01 -27.09 35.06
CA ALA A 507 -1.02 -26.12 35.52
C ALA A 507 -0.82 -25.63 36.98
N LYS A 508 0.43 -25.66 37.46
CA LYS A 508 0.77 -25.42 38.87
C LYS A 508 0.33 -24.03 39.36
N SER A 509 0.46 -22.97 38.55
CA SER A 509 0.02 -21.63 38.97
C SER A 509 -1.50 -21.57 39.24
N GLY A 510 -2.31 -22.26 38.45
CA GLY A 510 -3.75 -22.36 38.69
C GLY A 510 -4.10 -23.19 39.93
N LYS A 511 -3.39 -24.30 40.16
CA LYS A 511 -3.55 -25.15 41.36
C LYS A 511 -3.20 -24.39 42.65
N ASP A 512 -2.01 -23.81 42.69
CA ASP A 512 -1.51 -23.04 43.84
C ASP A 512 -2.45 -21.87 44.18
N LEU A 513 -2.95 -21.16 43.16
CA LEU A 513 -3.91 -20.06 43.34
C LEU A 513 -5.22 -20.54 43.96
N HIS A 514 -5.79 -21.63 43.42
CA HIS A 514 -7.04 -22.19 43.91
C HIS A 514 -6.92 -22.64 45.37
N GLU A 515 -5.90 -23.43 45.69
CA GLU A 515 -5.66 -23.93 47.05
C GLU A 515 -5.49 -22.80 48.06
N LYS A 516 -4.74 -21.75 47.69
CA LYS A 516 -4.50 -20.60 48.57
C LYS A 516 -5.77 -19.79 48.83
N LEU A 517 -6.61 -19.57 47.81
CA LEU A 517 -7.88 -18.85 47.98
C LEU A 517 -8.86 -19.62 48.89
N VAL A 518 -8.92 -20.95 48.76
CA VAL A 518 -9.69 -21.79 49.71
C VAL A 518 -9.15 -21.65 51.13
N ALA A 519 -7.81 -21.69 51.31
CA ALA A 519 -7.19 -21.55 52.62
C ALA A 519 -7.45 -20.17 53.27
N LEU A 520 -7.61 -19.12 52.46
CA LEU A 520 -8.00 -17.77 52.90
C LEU A 520 -9.48 -17.65 53.26
N GLY A 521 -10.29 -18.68 53.01
CA GLY A 521 -11.72 -18.70 53.34
C GLY A 521 -12.65 -18.25 52.22
N ALA A 522 -12.14 -18.02 51.00
CA ALA A 522 -12.98 -17.75 49.83
C ALA A 522 -13.77 -19.00 49.41
N LYS A 523 -14.96 -18.79 48.84
CA LYS A 523 -15.90 -19.86 48.47
C LYS A 523 -15.68 -20.27 47.01
N PRO A 524 -15.21 -21.51 46.72
CA PRO A 524 -15.05 -21.94 45.34
C PRO A 524 -16.42 -22.19 44.68
N LEU A 525 -16.64 -21.59 43.53
CA LEU A 525 -17.79 -21.83 42.66
C LEU A 525 -17.65 -23.13 41.87
N THR A 526 -16.42 -23.52 41.53
CA THR A 526 -16.13 -24.76 40.81
C THR A 526 -14.82 -25.37 41.32
N GLN A 527 -14.56 -26.62 40.96
CA GLN A 527 -13.22 -27.19 41.06
C GLN A 527 -12.26 -26.47 40.11
N CYS A 528 -10.97 -26.45 40.44
CA CYS A 528 -9.96 -25.85 39.56
C CYS A 528 -9.96 -26.56 38.18
N GLY A 529 -10.30 -25.84 37.12
CA GLY A 529 -10.26 -26.38 35.77
C GLY A 529 -8.81 -26.44 35.26
N LEU A 530 -8.40 -27.60 34.76
CA LEU A 530 -7.02 -27.84 34.31
C LEU A 530 -6.97 -28.04 32.79
N GLY A 531 -6.70 -26.96 32.06
CA GLY A 531 -6.52 -27.00 30.62
C GLY A 531 -5.16 -27.56 30.23
N ASP A 532 -5.15 -28.69 29.52
CA ASP A 532 -3.94 -29.35 29.02
C ASP A 532 -3.80 -29.18 27.50
N ASP A 533 -2.70 -28.55 27.06
CA ASP A 533 -2.37 -28.38 25.64
C ASP A 533 -2.15 -29.72 24.89
N GLN A 534 -1.92 -30.82 25.61
CA GLN A 534 -1.72 -32.15 25.01
C GLN A 534 -3.01 -32.97 24.84
N ALA A 535 -4.15 -32.49 25.34
CA ALA A 535 -5.44 -33.16 25.16
C ALA A 535 -5.90 -33.10 23.69
N ALA A 536 -6.89 -33.93 23.32
CA ALA A 536 -7.34 -34.08 21.93
C ALA A 536 -7.73 -32.74 21.27
N ASP A 537 -8.39 -31.87 22.04
CA ASP A 537 -8.77 -30.50 21.65
C ASP A 537 -7.99 -29.44 22.45
N GLY A 538 -6.81 -29.81 22.98
CA GLY A 538 -6.02 -28.98 23.89
C GLY A 538 -6.80 -28.58 25.14
N TYR A 539 -6.53 -27.37 25.64
CA TYR A 539 -7.18 -26.84 26.85
C TYR A 539 -8.72 -26.81 26.79
N LEU A 540 -9.31 -26.84 25.59
CA LEU A 540 -10.76 -26.80 25.39
C LEU A 540 -11.47 -28.00 26.03
N THR A 541 -10.81 -29.16 26.06
CA THR A 541 -11.35 -30.39 26.65
C THR A 541 -11.81 -30.17 28.09
N ALA A 542 -10.94 -29.56 28.91
CA ALA A 542 -11.26 -29.24 30.29
C ALA A 542 -12.10 -27.96 30.41
N PHE A 543 -11.86 -26.97 29.54
CA PHE A 543 -12.61 -25.71 29.55
C PHE A 543 -14.10 -25.92 29.30
N GLN A 544 -14.50 -26.80 28.38
CA GLN A 544 -15.91 -27.05 28.09
C GLN A 544 -16.66 -27.55 29.31
N THR A 545 -16.09 -28.54 30.01
CA THR A 545 -16.66 -29.09 31.25
C THR A 545 -16.70 -28.02 32.35
N TRP A 546 -15.56 -27.38 32.62
CA TRP A 546 -15.44 -26.37 33.66
C TRP A 546 -16.33 -25.14 33.43
N SER A 547 -16.51 -24.72 32.17
CA SER A 547 -17.34 -23.56 31.84
C SER A 547 -18.83 -23.83 32.11
N VAL A 548 -19.31 -25.04 31.87
CA VAL A 548 -20.69 -25.44 32.20
C VAL A 548 -20.90 -25.38 33.70
N ASP A 549 -19.95 -25.91 34.48
CA ASP A 549 -20.00 -25.87 35.94
C ASP A 549 -19.95 -24.43 36.48
N LEU A 550 -19.12 -23.57 35.89
CA LEU A 550 -19.01 -22.15 36.24
C LEU A 550 -20.33 -21.43 36.08
N TRP A 551 -20.96 -21.54 34.90
CA TRP A 551 -22.19 -20.81 34.61
C TRP A 551 -23.38 -21.38 35.37
N THR A 552 -23.44 -22.70 35.57
CA THR A 552 -24.45 -23.35 36.41
C THR A 552 -24.36 -22.84 37.86
N SER A 553 -23.15 -22.76 38.42
CA SER A 553 -22.91 -22.25 39.78
C SER A 553 -23.18 -20.75 39.92
N LEU A 554 -23.14 -20.01 38.81
CA LEU A 554 -23.54 -18.61 38.74
C LEU A 554 -25.05 -18.40 38.50
N GLY A 555 -25.85 -19.48 38.41
CA GLY A 555 -27.31 -19.43 38.30
C GLY A 555 -27.85 -19.35 36.87
N VAL A 556 -27.08 -19.76 35.86
CA VAL A 556 -27.53 -19.82 34.45
C VAL A 556 -28.06 -21.23 34.14
N GLU A 557 -29.35 -21.34 33.82
CA GLU A 557 -29.97 -22.63 33.45
C GLU A 557 -29.76 -22.97 31.95
N GLY A 558 -29.65 -24.26 31.63
CA GLY A 558 -29.61 -24.76 30.24
C GLY A 558 -28.27 -24.56 29.50
N VAL A 559 -27.16 -24.41 30.22
CA VAL A 559 -25.83 -24.25 29.62
C VAL A 559 -25.31 -25.61 29.13
N GLY A 560 -25.30 -25.82 27.81
CA GLY A 560 -24.64 -26.98 27.19
C GLY A 560 -23.16 -26.71 26.87
N PRO A 561 -22.35 -27.75 26.57
CA PRO A 561 -21.00 -27.57 26.05
C PRO A 561 -21.07 -26.73 24.77
N GLU A 562 -20.46 -25.56 24.80
CA GLU A 562 -20.45 -24.63 23.67
C GLU A 562 -19.64 -25.27 22.53
N ALA A 563 -20.33 -25.71 21.47
CA ALA A 563 -19.72 -25.72 20.14
C ALA A 563 -19.31 -24.28 19.85
N GLU A 564 -18.05 -24.04 19.43
CA GLU A 564 -17.53 -22.69 19.17
C GLU A 564 -18.61 -21.82 18.51
N PRO A 565 -18.79 -20.54 18.92
CA PRO A 565 -19.36 -19.59 17.97
C PRO A 565 -18.42 -19.66 16.77
N ALA A 566 -18.89 -20.30 15.69
CA ALA A 566 -18.09 -20.49 14.51
C ALA A 566 -17.53 -19.12 14.14
N VAL A 567 -16.20 -18.94 14.25
CA VAL A 567 -15.56 -17.85 13.53
C VAL A 567 -16.06 -18.06 12.12
N ALA A 568 -16.85 -17.11 11.60
CA ALA A 568 -17.43 -17.24 10.27
C ALA A 568 -16.30 -17.73 9.36
N PRO A 569 -16.45 -18.91 8.73
CA PRO A 569 -15.40 -19.48 7.92
C PRO A 569 -14.80 -18.37 7.03
N ASP A 570 -13.48 -18.33 6.85
CA ASP A 570 -12.85 -17.28 6.03
C ASP A 570 -13.57 -17.17 4.66
N ASP A 571 -14.15 -18.26 4.18
CA ASP A 571 -15.02 -18.34 3.00
C ASP A 571 -16.31 -17.52 3.14
N SER A 572 -17.04 -17.61 4.25
CA SER A 572 -18.23 -16.78 4.51
C SER A 572 -17.89 -15.29 4.54
N ILE A 573 -16.70 -14.92 5.04
CA ILE A 573 -16.24 -13.52 5.03
C ILE A 573 -15.95 -13.08 3.59
N LYS A 574 -15.31 -13.92 2.78
CA LYS A 574 -15.03 -13.62 1.36
C LYS A 574 -16.32 -13.49 0.55
N GLU A 575 -17.27 -14.38 0.76
CA GLU A 575 -18.58 -14.36 0.10
C GLU A 575 -19.38 -13.10 0.47
N ALA A 576 -19.42 -12.75 1.76
CA ALA A 576 -20.09 -11.53 2.24
C ALA A 576 -19.38 -10.23 1.85
N SER A 577 -18.13 -10.30 1.36
CA SER A 577 -17.33 -9.10 1.05
C SER A 577 -17.69 -8.41 -0.27
N ASN A 578 -18.61 -8.98 -1.06
CA ASN A 578 -18.94 -8.47 -2.39
C ASN A 578 -17.69 -8.29 -3.27
N PHE A 579 -17.02 -9.42 -3.56
CA PHE A 579 -15.79 -9.48 -4.34
C PHE A 579 -14.66 -8.60 -3.80
N LEU A 580 -14.40 -8.76 -2.49
CA LEU A 580 -13.30 -8.15 -1.73
C LEU A 580 -13.48 -6.68 -1.33
N ARG A 581 -14.65 -6.08 -1.54
CA ARG A 581 -14.94 -4.70 -1.09
C ARG A 581 -15.03 -4.58 0.42
N GLY A 582 -15.77 -5.49 1.05
CA GLY A 582 -16.07 -5.46 2.48
C GLY A 582 -16.62 -4.10 2.92
N SER A 583 -16.16 -3.63 4.08
CA SER A 583 -16.40 -2.28 4.57
C SER A 583 -15.14 -1.41 4.51
N ILE A 584 -14.24 -1.70 3.56
CA ILE A 584 -12.91 -1.08 3.52
C ILE A 584 -13.02 0.44 3.36
N LYS A 585 -13.95 0.95 2.54
CA LYS A 585 -14.10 2.40 2.33
C LYS A 585 -14.53 3.10 3.62
N GLU A 586 -15.48 2.52 4.33
CA GLU A 586 -15.99 3.00 5.61
C GLU A 586 -14.89 2.95 6.68
N SER A 587 -14.19 1.82 6.75
CA SER A 587 -13.03 1.65 7.64
C SER A 587 -11.94 2.67 7.37
N LEU A 588 -11.64 2.99 6.11
CA LEU A 588 -10.61 3.99 5.75
C LEU A 588 -11.06 5.42 6.09
N ALA A 589 -12.37 5.70 6.03
CA ALA A 589 -12.94 7.00 6.37
C ALA A 589 -13.06 7.24 7.89
N ASP A 590 -13.06 6.18 8.71
CA ASP A 590 -13.09 6.30 10.16
C ASP A 590 -11.75 6.84 10.72
N GLU A 591 -11.71 8.10 11.12
CA GLU A 591 -10.51 8.73 11.69
C GLU A 591 -10.36 8.53 13.21
N THR A 592 -11.27 7.79 13.86
CA THR A 592 -11.24 7.62 15.32
C THR A 592 -10.15 6.66 15.81
N THR A 593 -9.55 5.88 14.90
CA THR A 593 -8.45 4.93 15.17
C THR A 593 -7.51 4.83 13.97
N GLY A 594 -6.23 4.56 14.25
CA GLY A 594 -5.24 4.20 13.23
C GLY A 594 -5.47 2.83 12.57
N ALA A 595 -6.34 1.98 13.13
CA ALA A 595 -6.69 0.67 12.59
C ALA A 595 -7.84 0.71 11.57
N VAL A 596 -8.07 -0.41 10.87
CA VAL A 596 -9.33 -0.73 10.19
C VAL A 596 -10.10 -1.81 10.94
N ALA A 597 -11.36 -2.03 10.59
CA ALA A 597 -12.16 -3.12 11.14
C ALA A 597 -11.49 -4.48 10.93
N GLU A 598 -11.66 -5.41 11.89
CA GLU A 598 -10.98 -6.70 11.89
C GLU A 598 -11.24 -7.52 10.61
N LEU A 599 -12.47 -7.52 10.10
CA LEU A 599 -12.83 -8.22 8.85
C LEU A 599 -12.14 -7.58 7.64
N ASP A 600 -12.03 -6.26 7.61
CA ASP A 600 -11.33 -5.55 6.53
C ASP A 600 -9.83 -5.84 6.54
N THR A 601 -9.22 -6.09 7.70
CA THR A 601 -7.81 -6.57 7.74
C THR A 601 -7.61 -7.87 6.96
N LYS A 602 -8.65 -8.71 6.83
CA LYS A 602 -8.59 -9.93 6.00
C LYS A 602 -8.75 -9.60 4.52
N MET A 603 -9.68 -8.73 4.15
CA MET A 603 -9.95 -8.35 2.75
C MET A 603 -8.85 -7.50 2.14
N MET A 604 -8.25 -6.58 2.91
CA MET A 604 -7.11 -5.76 2.49
C MET A 604 -5.88 -6.61 2.10
N LYS A 605 -5.76 -7.85 2.61
CA LYS A 605 -4.72 -8.77 2.16
C LYS A 605 -4.85 -9.11 0.68
N PHE A 606 -6.04 -9.14 0.09
CA PHE A 606 -6.18 -9.38 -1.35
C PHE A 606 -5.74 -8.16 -2.18
N HIS A 607 -5.71 -6.98 -1.57
CA HIS A 607 -5.21 -5.73 -2.12
C HIS A 607 -3.71 -5.52 -1.84
N GLY A 608 -3.02 -6.55 -1.34
CA GLY A 608 -1.58 -6.49 -1.08
C GLY A 608 -1.20 -5.83 0.26
N ILE A 609 -2.17 -5.56 1.14
CA ILE A 609 -1.97 -4.78 2.36
C ILE A 609 -2.09 -5.64 3.62
N TYR A 610 -1.22 -5.41 4.61
CA TYR A 610 -1.36 -5.93 5.98
C TYR A 610 -1.40 -4.77 6.95
N GLN A 611 -2.41 -4.73 7.82
CA GLN A 611 -2.31 -3.95 9.05
C GLN A 611 -1.25 -4.58 9.96
N GLN A 612 -0.41 -3.72 10.51
CA GLN A 612 0.67 -4.01 11.44
C GLN A 612 0.63 -2.96 12.55
N ASP A 613 1.48 -3.16 13.55
CA ASP A 613 1.76 -2.16 14.56
C ASP A 613 3.22 -2.31 15.00
N ASP A 614 3.78 -1.25 15.58
CA ASP A 614 5.12 -1.30 16.13
C ASP A 614 5.11 -2.02 17.49
N ARG A 615 5.66 -3.23 17.51
CA ARG A 615 5.74 -4.07 18.70
C ARG A 615 6.82 -3.64 19.70
N ASP A 616 7.78 -2.81 19.31
CA ASP A 616 8.82 -2.34 20.23
C ASP A 616 8.25 -1.32 21.24
N ILE A 617 7.26 -0.52 20.82
CA ILE A 617 6.61 0.52 21.65
C ILE A 617 5.18 0.17 22.06
N ARG A 618 4.69 -1.02 21.71
CA ARG A 618 3.31 -1.43 22.01
C ARG A 618 3.02 -1.39 23.51
N ASP A 619 3.92 -1.96 24.31
CA ASP A 619 3.71 -2.06 25.75
C ASP A 619 3.77 -0.69 26.42
N SER A 620 4.70 0.20 26.03
CA SER A 620 4.74 1.57 26.57
C SER A 620 3.47 2.36 26.24
N ARG A 621 3.01 2.29 24.98
CA ARG A 621 1.76 2.94 24.56
C ARG A 621 0.54 2.39 25.31
N LYS A 622 0.50 1.07 25.56
CA LYS A 622 -0.56 0.45 26.37
C LYS A 622 -0.57 1.02 27.80
N HIS A 623 0.60 1.18 28.42
CA HIS A 623 0.71 1.78 29.77
C HIS A 623 0.25 3.25 29.79
N GLU A 624 0.47 3.98 28.70
CA GLU A 624 0.00 5.37 28.50
C GLU A 624 -1.49 5.46 28.11
N GLY A 625 -2.20 4.34 28.00
CA GLY A 625 -3.61 4.29 27.57
C GLY A 625 -3.83 4.63 26.08
N LEU A 626 -2.76 4.63 25.28
CA LEU A 626 -2.80 4.89 23.85
C LEU A 626 -3.07 3.60 23.06
N GLU A 627 -3.68 3.74 21.88
CA GLU A 627 -3.79 2.63 20.94
C GLU A 627 -2.40 2.21 20.41
N PRO A 628 -2.22 0.96 19.95
CA PRO A 628 -1.00 0.55 19.25
C PRO A 628 -0.64 1.52 18.12
N ALA A 629 0.65 1.67 17.85
CA ALA A 629 1.12 2.49 16.73
C ALA A 629 0.84 1.75 15.41
N PHE A 630 -0.42 1.78 14.97
CA PHE A 630 -0.87 1.09 13.78
C PHE A 630 -0.22 1.67 12.52
N SER A 631 0.21 0.76 11.66
CA SER A 631 0.70 1.07 10.33
C SER A 631 0.31 -0.06 9.38
N PHE A 632 0.61 0.11 8.11
CA PHE A 632 0.29 -0.83 7.07
C PHE A 632 1.56 -1.18 6.30
N MET A 633 1.70 -2.45 5.95
CA MET A 633 2.66 -2.90 4.96
C MET A 633 1.96 -3.12 3.63
N ILE A 634 2.53 -2.57 2.57
CA ILE A 634 2.11 -2.78 1.19
C ILE A 634 3.12 -3.69 0.51
N ARG A 635 2.65 -4.72 -0.18
CA ARG A 635 3.47 -5.59 -1.03
C ARG A 635 3.06 -5.44 -2.49
N VAL A 636 4.05 -5.30 -3.38
CA VAL A 636 3.85 -5.16 -4.82
C VAL A 636 3.76 -6.54 -5.50
N ARG A 637 3.01 -6.64 -6.59
CA ARG A 637 3.06 -7.77 -7.53
C ARG A 637 4.07 -7.44 -8.63
N LEU A 638 5.09 -8.27 -8.77
CA LEU A 638 6.25 -8.00 -9.64
C LEU A 638 6.77 -9.33 -10.23
N PRO A 639 6.10 -9.92 -11.23
CA PRO A 639 6.47 -11.24 -11.75
C PRO A 639 7.93 -11.25 -12.20
N GLY A 640 8.70 -12.25 -11.76
CA GLY A 640 10.13 -12.36 -12.03
C GLY A 640 11.03 -11.30 -11.38
N GLY A 641 10.49 -10.39 -10.55
CA GLY A 641 11.28 -9.42 -9.79
C GLY A 641 11.80 -8.23 -10.57
N VAL A 642 11.13 -7.85 -11.66
CA VAL A 642 11.65 -6.86 -12.61
C VAL A 642 11.14 -5.47 -12.29
N SER A 643 12.04 -4.53 -12.05
CA SER A 643 11.74 -3.11 -11.89
C SER A 643 12.57 -2.31 -12.89
N THR A 644 11.94 -1.38 -13.61
CA THR A 644 12.70 -0.37 -14.35
C THR A 644 13.36 0.63 -13.37
N PRO A 645 14.36 1.42 -13.81
CA PRO A 645 14.93 2.48 -13.00
C PRO A 645 13.89 3.53 -12.58
N GLU A 646 12.93 3.87 -13.44
CA GLU A 646 11.84 4.81 -13.12
C GLU A 646 10.91 4.24 -12.06
N GLN A 647 10.58 2.95 -12.16
CA GLN A 647 9.82 2.24 -11.13
C GLN A 647 10.57 2.21 -9.80
N TRP A 648 11.89 2.01 -9.83
CA TRP A 648 12.73 2.06 -8.63
C TRP A 648 12.68 3.44 -7.98
N LEU A 649 12.86 4.52 -8.75
CA LEU A 649 12.78 5.91 -8.28
C LEU A 649 11.39 6.24 -7.73
N ALA A 650 10.33 5.74 -8.34
CA ALA A 650 8.98 5.91 -7.83
C ALA A 650 8.78 5.21 -6.48
N MET A 651 9.22 3.95 -6.34
CA MET A 651 9.15 3.21 -5.07
C MET A 651 10.00 3.86 -3.97
N ASP A 652 11.19 4.33 -4.33
CA ASP A 652 12.11 5.05 -3.45
C ASP A 652 11.48 6.34 -2.92
N LYS A 653 10.80 7.11 -3.77
CA LYS A 653 10.03 8.31 -3.40
C LYS A 653 8.83 7.98 -2.52
N ILE A 654 8.03 6.97 -2.88
CA ILE A 654 6.86 6.54 -2.10
C ILE A 654 7.29 6.07 -0.71
N ALA A 655 8.44 5.37 -0.61
CA ALA A 655 8.99 4.96 0.67
C ALA A 655 9.29 6.15 1.58
N ASP A 656 9.87 7.23 1.05
CA ASP A 656 10.22 8.44 1.81
C ASP A 656 8.98 9.27 2.18
N GLU A 657 8.05 9.46 1.24
CA GLU A 657 6.91 10.38 1.42
C GLU A 657 5.71 9.76 2.15
N ARG A 658 5.54 8.43 2.06
CA ARG A 658 4.29 7.76 2.48
C ARG A 658 4.50 6.56 3.40
N ALA A 659 5.74 6.14 3.62
CA ALA A 659 6.10 4.97 4.42
C ALA A 659 7.24 5.33 5.39
N ASN A 660 7.99 4.34 5.88
CA ASN A 660 9.07 4.55 6.85
C ASN A 660 10.46 4.87 6.26
N GLY A 661 10.54 5.30 4.99
CA GLY A 661 11.81 5.60 4.31
C GLY A 661 12.63 4.39 3.88
N THR A 662 12.10 3.16 3.98
CA THR A 662 12.85 1.93 3.64
C THR A 662 12.14 1.11 2.57
N LEU A 663 12.93 0.40 1.75
CA LEU A 663 12.45 -0.64 0.84
C LEU A 663 12.89 -2.01 1.34
N LYS A 664 12.01 -3.02 1.24
CA LYS A 664 12.35 -4.41 1.56
C LYS A 664 12.20 -5.32 0.35
N ILE A 665 13.33 -5.82 -0.16
CA ILE A 665 13.37 -6.90 -1.15
C ILE A 665 13.02 -8.21 -0.46
N THR A 666 12.09 -8.97 -1.03
CA THR A 666 11.53 -10.18 -0.39
C THR A 666 12.05 -11.47 -0.99
N THR A 667 11.86 -12.58 -0.26
CA THR A 667 12.12 -13.95 -0.73
C THR A 667 11.27 -14.40 -1.91
N ARG A 668 10.41 -13.52 -2.45
CA ARG A 668 9.57 -13.75 -3.62
C ARG A 668 9.70 -12.65 -4.66
N GLN A 669 10.88 -12.03 -4.76
CA GLN A 669 11.21 -11.09 -5.84
C GLN A 669 10.24 -9.92 -5.94
N THR A 670 10.00 -9.23 -4.83
CA THR A 670 9.14 -8.03 -4.83
C THR A 670 9.50 -7.11 -3.67
N PHE A 671 8.99 -5.89 -3.72
CA PHE A 671 9.07 -4.88 -2.67
C PHE A 671 8.03 -5.10 -1.56
N GLN A 672 8.41 -4.72 -0.35
CA GLN A 672 7.50 -4.33 0.72
C GLN A 672 7.83 -2.91 1.17
N LEU A 673 6.79 -2.10 1.36
CA LEU A 673 6.83 -0.81 2.04
C LEU A 673 6.23 -1.00 3.42
N HIS A 674 6.94 -0.61 4.48
CA HIS A 674 6.47 -0.72 5.86
C HIS A 674 6.21 0.67 6.45
N GLY A 675 5.38 0.75 7.50
CA GLY A 675 5.13 2.01 8.19
C GLY A 675 4.19 2.96 7.45
N VAL A 676 3.43 2.48 6.47
CA VAL A 676 2.43 3.31 5.79
C VAL A 676 1.27 3.53 6.75
N VAL A 677 1.08 4.75 7.24
CA VAL A 677 -0.05 5.10 8.11
C VAL A 677 -1.37 5.16 7.32
N LYS A 678 -2.50 4.94 8.01
CA LYS A 678 -3.84 4.78 7.39
C LYS A 678 -4.18 5.85 6.34
N HIS A 679 -3.95 7.12 6.64
CA HIS A 679 -4.25 8.25 5.75
C HIS A 679 -3.35 8.31 4.51
N ASN A 680 -2.14 7.73 4.56
CA ASN A 680 -1.22 7.66 3.43
C ASN A 680 -1.47 6.44 2.54
N LEU A 681 -2.25 5.46 3.01
CA LEU A 681 -2.43 4.18 2.34
C LEU A 681 -2.96 4.35 0.92
N LYS A 682 -4.04 5.12 0.74
CA LYS A 682 -4.63 5.36 -0.58
C LYS A 682 -3.68 6.06 -1.53
N LYS A 683 -2.99 7.12 -1.06
CA LYS A 683 -1.99 7.86 -1.85
C LYS A 683 -0.80 6.99 -2.24
N ALA A 684 -0.33 6.12 -1.35
CA ALA A 684 0.74 5.18 -1.65
C ALA A 684 0.31 4.19 -2.75
N MET A 685 -0.92 3.66 -2.67
CA MET A 685 -1.48 2.74 -3.67
C MET A 685 -1.64 3.41 -5.04
N GLN A 686 -2.09 4.67 -5.08
CA GLN A 686 -2.15 5.49 -6.29
C GLN A 686 -0.76 5.77 -6.86
N GLY A 687 0.22 6.08 -6.02
CA GLY A 687 1.61 6.27 -6.43
C GLY A 687 2.21 5.01 -7.08
N ILE A 688 1.97 3.83 -6.47
CA ILE A 688 2.40 2.54 -7.05
C ILE A 688 1.73 2.31 -8.41
N ASN A 689 0.43 2.61 -8.52
CA ASN A 689 -0.30 2.47 -9.78
C ASN A 689 0.20 3.42 -10.89
N SER A 690 0.47 4.68 -10.55
CA SER A 690 1.06 5.66 -11.47
C SER A 690 2.45 5.26 -11.96
N ALA A 691 3.18 4.44 -11.18
CA ALA A 691 4.45 3.83 -11.58
C ALA A 691 4.27 2.54 -12.43
N LEU A 692 3.05 2.26 -12.91
CA LEU A 692 2.71 1.06 -13.68
C LEU A 692 3.00 -0.25 -12.92
N MET A 693 2.85 -0.22 -11.60
CA MET A 693 2.89 -1.39 -10.72
C MET A 693 1.55 -1.56 -10.01
N ASP A 694 1.26 -2.77 -9.52
CA ASP A 694 0.06 -3.04 -8.75
C ASP A 694 0.37 -3.91 -7.53
N THR A 695 -0.56 -3.94 -6.58
CA THR A 695 -0.46 -4.76 -5.36
C THR A 695 -1.55 -5.84 -5.32
N ILE A 696 -2.31 -5.98 -6.42
CA ILE A 696 -3.41 -6.92 -6.55
C ILE A 696 -2.85 -8.33 -6.36
N ALA A 697 -3.51 -9.12 -5.51
CA ALA A 697 -3.12 -10.51 -5.25
C ALA A 697 -1.67 -10.71 -4.76
N ALA A 698 -0.95 -9.65 -4.35
CA ALA A 698 0.37 -9.81 -3.75
C ALA A 698 0.32 -10.59 -2.42
N CYS A 699 -0.87 -10.60 -1.78
CA CYS A 699 -1.16 -11.21 -0.50
C CYS A 699 -2.46 -12.06 -0.60
N GLY A 700 -3.29 -12.19 0.45
CA GLY A 700 -4.60 -12.90 0.36
C GLY A 700 -4.55 -14.41 0.12
N ASP A 701 -5.72 -15.01 -0.09
CA ASP A 701 -5.91 -16.42 -0.48
C ASP A 701 -6.12 -16.54 -1.99
N VAL A 702 -5.06 -16.18 -2.70
CA VAL A 702 -4.96 -16.08 -4.15
C VAL A 702 -3.53 -16.42 -4.57
N ASN A 703 -3.29 -16.59 -5.87
CA ASN A 703 -1.93 -16.75 -6.37
C ASN A 703 -1.06 -15.55 -5.99
N ARG A 704 0.14 -15.84 -5.48
CA ARG A 704 1.15 -14.85 -5.08
C ARG A 704 2.05 -14.49 -6.25
N ASN A 705 2.99 -13.58 -6.01
CA ASN A 705 4.02 -13.23 -6.99
C ASN A 705 4.66 -14.50 -7.57
N VAL A 706 4.62 -14.62 -8.90
CA VAL A 706 5.23 -15.71 -9.65
C VAL A 706 6.72 -15.41 -9.75
N THR A 707 7.54 -16.24 -9.12
CA THR A 707 9.00 -16.06 -9.14
C THR A 707 9.60 -16.73 -10.38
N CYS A 708 10.68 -16.17 -10.90
CA CYS A 708 11.42 -16.68 -12.05
C CYS A 708 12.92 -16.48 -11.81
N ASN A 709 13.77 -17.21 -12.53
CA ASN A 709 15.20 -16.91 -12.56
C ASN A 709 15.40 -15.39 -12.79
N PRO A 710 16.19 -14.68 -11.96
CA PRO A 710 16.24 -13.23 -11.94
C PRO A 710 16.99 -12.62 -13.14
N ASN A 711 17.76 -13.41 -13.89
CA ASN A 711 18.49 -12.94 -15.07
C ASN A 711 17.90 -13.51 -16.39
N PRO A 712 16.89 -12.86 -16.99
CA PRO A 712 16.31 -13.32 -18.25
C PRO A 712 17.28 -13.21 -19.43
N TYR A 713 18.32 -12.38 -19.34
CA TYR A 713 19.25 -12.14 -20.45
C TYR A 713 20.48 -13.05 -20.40
N GLN A 714 20.50 -14.04 -19.51
CA GLN A 714 21.55 -15.05 -19.49
C GLN A 714 21.57 -15.86 -20.80
N THR A 715 20.40 -16.29 -21.27
CA THR A 715 20.20 -16.94 -22.58
C THR A 715 18.81 -16.62 -23.12
N GLU A 716 18.55 -16.91 -24.40
CA GLU A 716 17.23 -16.71 -25.01
C GLU A 716 16.10 -17.46 -24.27
N PHE A 717 16.38 -18.68 -23.78
CA PHE A 717 15.39 -19.47 -23.06
C PHE A 717 15.10 -18.96 -21.63
N HIS A 718 16.02 -18.22 -21.00
CA HIS A 718 15.73 -17.52 -19.74
C HIS A 718 14.75 -16.38 -19.98
N HIS A 719 14.88 -15.67 -21.10
CA HIS A 719 13.95 -14.63 -21.51
C HIS A 719 12.55 -15.21 -21.80
N GLU A 720 12.47 -16.32 -22.53
CA GLU A 720 11.21 -17.02 -22.78
C GLU A 720 10.54 -17.49 -21.46
N ALA A 721 11.32 -17.97 -20.50
CA ALA A 721 10.82 -18.36 -19.18
C ALA A 721 10.29 -17.18 -18.35
N TYR A 722 10.97 -16.03 -18.42
CA TYR A 722 10.49 -14.79 -17.80
C TYR A 722 9.17 -14.33 -18.42
N GLU A 723 9.07 -14.28 -19.75
CA GLU A 723 7.84 -13.93 -20.45
C GLU A 723 6.69 -14.90 -20.11
N PHE A 724 6.99 -16.20 -20.01
CA PHE A 724 6.04 -17.19 -19.50
C PHE A 724 5.57 -16.85 -18.08
N SER A 725 6.49 -16.52 -17.16
CA SER A 725 6.15 -16.18 -15.76
C SER A 725 5.22 -14.97 -15.67
N LYS A 726 5.45 -13.96 -16.52
CA LYS A 726 4.61 -12.76 -16.62
C LYS A 726 3.21 -13.11 -17.14
N LYS A 727 3.11 -13.80 -18.28
CA LYS A 727 1.84 -14.25 -18.87
C LYS A 727 1.05 -15.13 -17.90
N PHE A 728 1.73 -16.03 -17.19
CA PHE A 728 1.10 -16.90 -16.20
C PHE A 728 0.58 -16.10 -14.99
N SER A 729 1.35 -15.13 -14.49
CA SER A 729 0.91 -14.20 -13.43
C SER A 729 -0.33 -13.40 -13.84
N GLU A 730 -0.33 -12.84 -15.06
CA GLU A 730 -1.46 -12.08 -15.63
C GLU A 730 -2.70 -12.96 -15.84
N ALA A 731 -2.52 -14.20 -16.30
CA ALA A 731 -3.60 -15.15 -16.51
C ALA A 731 -4.32 -15.59 -15.21
N LEU A 732 -3.72 -15.28 -14.04
CA LEU A 732 -4.21 -15.58 -12.70
C LEU A 732 -4.64 -14.33 -11.92
N LEU A 733 -4.71 -13.16 -12.55
CA LEU A 733 -5.23 -11.95 -11.92
C LEU A 733 -6.73 -12.10 -11.61
N PRO A 734 -7.16 -11.70 -10.39
CA PRO A 734 -8.57 -11.50 -10.08
C PRO A 734 -9.24 -10.55 -11.09
N ARG A 735 -10.52 -10.77 -11.39
CA ARG A 735 -11.31 -9.95 -12.32
C ARG A 735 -12.24 -8.94 -11.63
N THR A 736 -12.20 -8.85 -10.29
CA THR A 736 -12.90 -7.82 -9.51
C THR A 736 -12.42 -6.39 -9.77
N ASN A 737 -13.35 -5.44 -9.78
CA ASN A 737 -13.11 -4.00 -9.84
C ASN A 737 -12.84 -3.36 -8.46
N ALA A 738 -12.99 -4.10 -7.36
CA ALA A 738 -12.86 -3.58 -6.00
C ALA A 738 -11.55 -2.79 -5.78
N TYR A 739 -10.44 -3.25 -6.35
CA TYR A 739 -9.16 -2.55 -6.27
C TYR A 739 -9.23 -1.13 -6.87
N HIS A 740 -9.80 -1.00 -8.08
CA HIS A 740 -9.89 0.27 -8.79
C HIS A 740 -10.88 1.22 -8.11
N GLU A 741 -11.98 0.69 -7.57
CA GLU A 741 -13.00 1.47 -6.89
C GLU A 741 -12.57 2.01 -5.52
N ILE A 742 -11.78 1.23 -4.77
CA ILE A 742 -11.32 1.61 -3.43
C ILE A 742 -10.11 2.53 -3.51
N TRP A 743 -9.13 2.17 -4.35
CA TRP A 743 -7.81 2.82 -4.33
C TRP A 743 -7.63 3.87 -5.42
N LEU A 744 -8.31 3.76 -6.56
CA LEU A 744 -8.07 4.59 -7.75
C LEU A 744 -9.23 5.53 -8.10
N ASP A 745 -10.26 5.62 -7.24
CA ASP A 745 -11.40 6.53 -7.39
C ASP A 745 -12.15 6.42 -8.72
N LYS A 746 -12.09 5.25 -9.37
CA LYS A 746 -12.86 4.99 -10.59
C LYS A 746 -14.31 4.70 -10.22
N THR A 747 -15.23 5.47 -10.80
CA THR A 747 -16.69 5.26 -10.67
C THR A 747 -17.13 4.04 -11.46
N LEU A 748 -18.13 3.32 -10.92
CA LEU A 748 -18.83 2.25 -11.64
C LEU A 748 -19.44 2.86 -12.91
N VAL A 749 -19.04 2.36 -14.08
CA VAL A 749 -19.90 2.49 -15.27
C VAL A 749 -21.04 1.53 -15.03
N ALA A 750 -22.26 2.04 -14.90
CA ALA A 750 -23.45 1.23 -14.69
C ALA A 750 -23.53 0.18 -15.81
N THR A 751 -23.15 -1.05 -15.49
CA THR A 751 -23.28 -2.21 -16.34
C THR A 751 -24.33 -3.09 -15.69
N THR A 752 -25.27 -3.59 -16.49
CA THR A 752 -26.36 -4.48 -16.05
C THR A 752 -25.89 -5.90 -15.75
N GLN A 753 -24.57 -6.15 -15.72
CA GLN A 753 -23.99 -7.46 -15.44
C GLN A 753 -23.66 -7.59 -13.95
N GLU A 754 -24.10 -8.70 -13.34
CA GLU A 754 -23.57 -9.13 -12.05
C GLU A 754 -22.05 -9.34 -12.20
N GLU A 755 -21.27 -8.76 -11.28
CA GLU A 755 -19.82 -8.93 -11.29
C GLU A 755 -19.47 -10.38 -10.91
N GLU A 756 -18.62 -11.02 -11.70
CA GLU A 756 -18.22 -12.41 -11.48
C GLU A 756 -16.69 -12.56 -11.41
N GLU A 757 -16.22 -13.50 -10.58
CA GLU A 757 -14.83 -13.97 -10.55
C GLU A 757 -14.73 -15.35 -11.23
N PRO A 758 -14.45 -15.41 -12.55
CA PRO A 758 -14.67 -16.62 -13.35
C PRO A 758 -13.74 -17.78 -12.98
N PHE A 759 -12.52 -17.47 -12.55
CA PHE A 759 -11.54 -18.51 -12.18
C PHE A 759 -11.54 -18.83 -10.68
N TYR A 760 -11.65 -17.81 -9.83
CA TYR A 760 -11.52 -17.99 -8.39
C TYR A 760 -12.86 -18.26 -7.68
N GLY A 761 -13.97 -17.82 -8.26
CA GLY A 761 -15.28 -17.80 -7.62
C GLY A 761 -15.34 -16.80 -6.45
N ALA A 762 -16.52 -16.65 -5.86
CA ALA A 762 -16.76 -15.72 -4.75
C ALA A 762 -15.88 -15.99 -3.51
N THR A 763 -15.46 -17.24 -3.31
CA THR A 763 -14.67 -17.65 -2.14
C THR A 763 -13.18 -17.75 -2.42
N TYR A 764 -12.70 -17.44 -3.63
CA TYR A 764 -11.28 -17.55 -4.00
C TYR A 764 -10.65 -18.91 -3.62
N LEU A 765 -9.33 -18.97 -3.36
CA LEU A 765 -8.67 -20.20 -2.94
C LEU A 765 -8.87 -20.46 -1.44
N PRO A 766 -8.71 -21.72 -0.97
CA PRO A 766 -8.71 -22.03 0.47
C PRO A 766 -7.57 -21.33 1.22
N ARG A 767 -6.43 -21.14 0.53
CA ARG A 767 -5.24 -20.50 1.08
C ARG A 767 -4.38 -19.91 -0.03
N LYS A 768 -3.36 -19.13 0.36
CA LYS A 768 -2.29 -18.66 -0.52
C LYS A 768 -1.73 -19.77 -1.42
N PHE A 769 -1.51 -19.43 -2.68
CA PHE A 769 -0.90 -20.32 -3.67
C PHE A 769 0.37 -19.67 -4.22
N LYS A 770 1.48 -20.41 -4.30
CA LYS A 770 2.78 -19.91 -4.71
C LYS A 770 3.28 -20.65 -5.94
N CYS A 771 3.72 -19.88 -6.94
CA CYS A 771 4.28 -20.42 -8.17
C CYS A 771 5.74 -19.99 -8.37
N ALA A 772 6.56 -20.85 -8.97
CA ALA A 772 7.93 -20.54 -9.35
C ALA A 772 8.29 -21.12 -10.73
N VAL A 773 9.18 -20.46 -11.45
CA VAL A 773 9.75 -20.91 -12.71
C VAL A 773 11.26 -20.99 -12.54
N ALA A 774 11.85 -22.17 -12.74
CA ALA A 774 13.28 -22.41 -12.60
C ALA A 774 13.86 -22.92 -13.91
N ILE A 775 15.12 -22.57 -14.19
CA ILE A 775 15.86 -23.05 -15.34
C ILE A 775 17.11 -23.77 -14.82
N PRO A 776 17.17 -25.12 -14.96
CA PRO A 776 18.35 -25.89 -14.64
C PRO A 776 19.62 -25.35 -15.31
N PRO A 777 20.78 -25.39 -14.62
CA PRO A 777 21.01 -26.06 -13.34
C PRO A 777 20.69 -25.21 -12.09
N ASN A 778 20.09 -24.02 -12.24
CA ASN A 778 19.91 -23.08 -11.14
C ASN A 778 18.53 -23.21 -10.48
N ASN A 779 18.51 -23.34 -9.16
CA ASN A 779 17.31 -23.38 -8.32
C ASN A 779 17.24 -22.18 -7.36
N ASP A 780 17.68 -21.01 -7.79
CA ASP A 780 17.62 -19.76 -7.02
C ASP A 780 16.20 -19.43 -6.53
N VAL A 781 15.17 -19.77 -7.31
CA VAL A 781 13.76 -19.58 -6.92
C VAL A 781 13.25 -20.53 -5.85
N ASP A 782 14.07 -21.50 -5.43
CA ASP A 782 13.76 -22.53 -4.44
C ASP A 782 12.47 -23.29 -4.78
N ILE A 783 12.44 -23.85 -5.99
CA ILE A 783 11.23 -24.30 -6.70
C ILE A 783 10.39 -25.28 -5.88
N PHE A 784 11.03 -26.23 -5.22
CA PHE A 784 10.38 -27.28 -4.41
C PHE A 784 9.64 -26.73 -3.19
N THR A 785 9.84 -25.46 -2.80
CA THR A 785 9.12 -24.84 -1.68
C THR A 785 7.77 -24.21 -2.07
N ASN A 786 7.41 -24.28 -3.35
CA ASN A 786 6.23 -23.65 -3.95
C ASN A 786 5.09 -24.65 -4.15
N ASP A 787 3.84 -24.17 -4.15
CA ASP A 787 2.68 -25.03 -4.41
C ASP A 787 2.73 -25.60 -5.83
N LEU A 788 3.19 -24.78 -6.80
CA LEU A 788 3.46 -25.18 -8.19
C LEU A 788 4.82 -24.66 -8.64
N GLY A 789 5.60 -25.48 -9.31
CA GLY A 789 6.85 -25.08 -9.95
C GLY A 789 6.92 -25.55 -11.40
N PHE A 790 7.50 -24.72 -12.26
CA PHE A 790 7.79 -25.02 -13.66
C PHE A 790 9.30 -25.14 -13.84
N VAL A 791 9.81 -26.36 -14.01
CA VAL A 791 11.22 -26.61 -14.32
C VAL A 791 11.38 -26.62 -15.83
N GLY A 792 12.06 -25.63 -16.41
CA GLY A 792 12.25 -25.53 -17.85
C GLY A 792 13.10 -26.67 -18.40
N ILE A 793 12.65 -27.26 -19.51
CA ILE A 793 13.38 -28.30 -20.23
C ILE A 793 13.94 -27.71 -21.52
N ILE A 794 15.26 -27.80 -21.66
CA ILE A 794 16.01 -27.25 -22.78
C ILE A 794 16.48 -28.39 -23.68
N GLU A 795 16.10 -28.35 -24.95
CA GLU A 795 16.57 -29.28 -25.98
C GLU A 795 17.09 -28.46 -27.16
N HIS A 796 18.29 -28.80 -27.65
CA HIS A 796 18.95 -28.08 -28.77
C HIS A 796 18.99 -26.56 -28.57
N GLY A 797 19.23 -26.10 -27.33
CA GLY A 797 19.29 -24.68 -26.97
C GLY A 797 17.95 -23.96 -26.89
N LYS A 798 16.81 -24.66 -26.98
CA LYS A 798 15.46 -24.07 -26.94
C LYS A 798 14.65 -24.60 -25.77
N LEU A 799 13.82 -23.74 -25.18
CA LEU A 799 12.81 -24.15 -24.20
C LEU A 799 11.69 -24.89 -24.93
N VAL A 800 11.54 -26.19 -24.68
CA VAL A 800 10.53 -27.04 -25.31
C VAL A 800 9.30 -27.25 -24.43
N GLY A 801 9.43 -27.07 -23.11
CA GLY A 801 8.34 -27.24 -22.16
C GLY A 801 8.85 -27.28 -20.72
N PHE A 802 8.02 -27.82 -19.82
CA PHE A 802 8.30 -27.80 -18.39
C PHE A 802 7.97 -29.14 -17.73
N ASN A 803 8.81 -29.56 -16.79
CA ASN A 803 8.34 -30.46 -15.74
C ASN A 803 7.59 -29.65 -14.68
N LEU A 804 6.44 -30.15 -14.24
CA LEU A 804 5.66 -29.54 -13.18
C LEU A 804 6.06 -30.15 -11.84
N THR A 805 6.31 -29.32 -10.84
CA THR A 805 6.41 -29.74 -9.43
C THR A 805 5.20 -29.25 -8.65
N VAL A 806 4.67 -30.05 -7.72
CA VAL A 806 3.45 -29.70 -6.97
C VAL A 806 3.55 -30.07 -5.49
N GLY A 807 2.92 -29.28 -4.63
CA GLY A 807 2.78 -29.61 -3.20
C GLY A 807 3.88 -29.13 -2.27
N GLY A 808 4.71 -28.16 -2.68
CA GLY A 808 5.68 -27.54 -1.78
C GLY A 808 5.06 -26.56 -0.78
N GLY A 809 5.64 -26.48 0.42
CA GLY A 809 5.24 -25.44 1.38
C GLY A 809 5.89 -25.52 2.75
N MET A 810 6.44 -24.39 3.19
CA MET A 810 7.27 -24.31 4.41
C MET A 810 6.52 -24.18 5.74
N GLY A 811 5.26 -23.72 5.75
CA GLY A 811 4.60 -23.34 7.01
C GLY A 811 4.34 -24.53 7.93
N ALA A 812 4.78 -24.42 9.19
CA ALA A 812 4.52 -25.35 10.28
C ALA A 812 4.06 -24.59 11.54
N THR A 813 3.64 -25.32 12.56
CA THR A 813 3.27 -24.78 13.88
C THR A 813 4.06 -25.54 14.95
N HIS A 814 4.71 -24.83 15.86
CA HIS A 814 5.44 -25.44 16.98
C HIS A 814 4.51 -26.34 17.80
N GLY A 815 5.00 -27.50 18.24
CA GLY A 815 4.24 -28.47 19.01
C GLY A 815 3.16 -29.25 18.22
N ASN A 816 2.81 -28.84 17.00
CA ASN A 816 1.77 -29.51 16.21
C ASN A 816 2.37 -30.39 15.10
N LYS A 817 2.48 -31.69 15.40
CA LYS A 817 2.99 -32.70 14.46
C LYS A 817 2.14 -32.88 13.20
N LYS A 818 0.87 -32.48 13.20
CA LYS A 818 0.00 -32.48 12.00
C LYS A 818 0.40 -31.41 10.98
N THR A 819 1.31 -30.51 11.34
CA THR A 819 1.85 -29.49 10.44
C THR A 819 3.35 -29.67 10.25
N TYR A 820 3.82 -29.65 9.01
CA TYR A 820 5.21 -29.94 8.67
C TYR A 820 5.58 -29.25 7.35
N PRO A 821 6.84 -28.80 7.14
CA PRO A 821 7.28 -28.35 5.84
C PRO A 821 7.28 -29.51 4.83
N ARG A 822 7.05 -29.23 3.56
CA ARG A 822 7.05 -30.24 2.49
C ARG A 822 7.72 -29.70 1.24
N LEU A 823 8.48 -30.54 0.53
CA LEU A 823 8.98 -30.24 -0.81
C LEU A 823 7.96 -30.71 -1.86
N GLY A 824 7.93 -30.05 -3.02
CA GLY A 824 7.05 -30.41 -4.12
C GLY A 824 7.55 -31.64 -4.87
N ASP A 825 6.64 -32.50 -5.31
CA ASP A 825 6.93 -33.69 -6.12
C ASP A 825 6.83 -33.36 -7.61
N VAL A 826 7.58 -34.05 -8.45
CA VAL A 826 7.47 -33.92 -9.90
C VAL A 826 6.22 -34.64 -10.39
N LEU A 827 5.27 -33.90 -10.95
CA LEU A 827 3.98 -34.41 -11.43
C LEU A 827 4.08 -35.04 -12.83
N GLY A 828 4.88 -34.44 -13.72
CA GLY A 828 5.02 -34.84 -15.12
C GLY A 828 5.51 -33.69 -16.01
N TYR A 829 5.65 -33.98 -17.30
CA TYR A 829 6.05 -33.00 -18.32
C TYR A 829 4.85 -32.48 -19.11
N VAL A 830 4.90 -31.20 -19.46
CA VAL A 830 3.95 -30.52 -20.35
C VAL A 830 4.72 -29.67 -21.37
N SER A 831 4.22 -29.61 -22.61
CA SER A 831 4.80 -28.71 -23.62
C SER A 831 4.56 -27.25 -23.24
N LYS A 832 5.39 -26.34 -23.75
CA LYS A 832 5.30 -24.92 -23.37
C LYS A 832 3.95 -24.28 -23.73
N GLU A 833 3.31 -24.73 -24.81
CA GLU A 833 2.02 -24.24 -25.28
C GLU A 833 0.88 -24.57 -24.31
N HIS A 834 0.98 -25.71 -23.63
CA HIS A 834 -0.04 -26.19 -22.69
C HIS A 834 0.29 -25.83 -21.22
N ALA A 835 1.44 -25.23 -20.94
CA ALA A 835 1.92 -25.00 -19.59
C ALA A 835 1.02 -24.06 -18.76
N ILE A 836 0.48 -23.00 -19.38
CA ILE A 836 -0.46 -22.09 -18.70
C ILE A 836 -1.76 -22.83 -18.32
N ALA A 837 -2.31 -23.63 -19.25
CA ALA A 837 -3.52 -24.41 -19.01
C ALA A 837 -3.29 -25.42 -17.86
N ALA A 838 -2.19 -26.18 -17.92
CA ALA A 838 -1.85 -27.13 -16.86
C ALA A 838 -1.67 -26.46 -15.49
N GLY A 839 -1.02 -25.31 -15.44
CA GLY A 839 -0.89 -24.55 -14.19
C GLY A 839 -2.23 -24.06 -13.64
N LYS A 840 -3.15 -23.62 -14.50
CA LYS A 840 -4.51 -23.26 -14.09
C LYS A 840 -5.27 -24.45 -13.53
N GLU A 841 -5.17 -25.62 -14.16
CA GLU A 841 -5.87 -26.81 -13.67
C GLU A 841 -5.30 -27.32 -12.35
N VAL A 842 -3.99 -27.25 -12.12
CA VAL A 842 -3.39 -27.52 -10.80
C VAL A 842 -4.00 -26.61 -9.72
N ILE A 843 -4.14 -25.32 -10.01
CA ILE A 843 -4.74 -24.36 -9.08
C ILE A 843 -6.24 -24.64 -8.89
N ALA A 844 -6.96 -25.00 -9.95
CA ALA A 844 -8.39 -25.31 -9.89
C ALA A 844 -8.66 -26.57 -9.06
N VAL A 845 -7.83 -27.61 -9.17
CA VAL A 845 -7.92 -28.78 -8.27
C VAL A 845 -7.72 -28.36 -6.82
N GLN A 846 -6.75 -27.50 -6.51
CA GLN A 846 -6.58 -26.98 -5.15
C GLN A 846 -7.76 -26.12 -4.69
N ARG A 847 -8.34 -25.31 -5.57
CA ARG A 847 -9.53 -24.48 -5.29
C ARG A 847 -10.70 -25.35 -4.83
N ASP A 848 -10.90 -26.48 -5.50
CA ASP A 848 -12.09 -27.32 -5.33
C ASP A 848 -11.94 -28.36 -4.22
N TYR A 849 -10.73 -28.89 -4.01
CA TYR A 849 -10.49 -30.01 -3.08
C TYR A 849 -9.64 -29.65 -1.85
N GLY A 850 -9.07 -28.45 -1.78
CA GLY A 850 -8.32 -28.01 -0.62
C GLY A 850 -9.22 -27.77 0.60
N ASP A 851 -8.72 -28.13 1.78
CA ASP A 851 -9.46 -27.99 3.03
C ASP A 851 -9.81 -26.52 3.33
N ARG A 852 -11.11 -26.21 3.40
CA ARG A 852 -11.66 -24.88 3.72
C ARG A 852 -12.15 -24.77 5.17
N THR A 853 -12.15 -25.88 5.90
CA THR A 853 -12.56 -25.95 7.31
C THR A 853 -11.39 -25.64 8.23
N ASN A 854 -10.21 -26.20 7.97
CA ASN A 854 -9.01 -25.98 8.77
C ASN A 854 -7.93 -25.24 7.97
N ARG A 855 -7.81 -23.94 8.25
CA ARG A 855 -6.83 -23.06 7.58
C ARG A 855 -5.38 -23.49 7.76
N LYS A 856 -5.02 -24.18 8.84
CA LYS A 856 -3.65 -24.71 9.06
C LYS A 856 -3.34 -25.90 8.14
N HIS A 857 -4.39 -26.53 7.61
CA HIS A 857 -4.37 -27.69 6.72
C HIS A 857 -4.79 -27.37 5.26
N ALA A 858 -5.13 -26.10 4.97
CA ALA A 858 -5.68 -25.65 3.69
C ALA A 858 -4.70 -25.52 2.50
N ARG A 859 -3.42 -25.90 2.66
CA ARG A 859 -2.39 -25.75 1.60
C ARG A 859 -2.29 -27.00 0.74
N LEU A 860 -1.94 -26.84 -0.53
CA LEU A 860 -1.86 -27.94 -1.52
C LEU A 860 -1.02 -29.13 -1.06
N LYS A 861 0.05 -28.88 -0.28
CA LYS A 861 0.86 -29.94 0.32
C LYS A 861 0.05 -30.99 1.09
N TYR A 862 -0.99 -30.58 1.82
CA TYR A 862 -1.82 -31.49 2.59
C TYR A 862 -2.84 -32.19 1.70
N THR A 863 -3.45 -31.47 0.74
CA THR A 863 -4.33 -32.07 -0.28
C THR A 863 -3.65 -33.24 -1.00
N ILE A 864 -2.38 -33.08 -1.39
CA ILE A 864 -1.58 -34.13 -2.02
C ILE A 864 -1.25 -35.24 -1.03
N ASP A 865 -0.86 -34.92 0.20
CA ASP A 865 -0.51 -35.92 1.21
C ASP A 865 -1.71 -36.75 1.71
N ASP A 866 -2.93 -36.22 1.61
CA ASP A 866 -4.14 -36.92 2.00
C ASP A 866 -4.69 -37.81 0.89
N ARG A 867 -4.61 -37.33 -0.36
CA ARG A 867 -5.25 -38.00 -1.50
C ARG A 867 -4.27 -38.76 -2.40
N GLY A 868 -2.98 -38.49 -2.28
CA GLY A 868 -1.91 -39.07 -3.09
C GLY A 868 -1.62 -38.28 -4.37
N LEU A 869 -0.37 -38.39 -4.84
CA LEU A 869 0.11 -37.71 -6.05
C LEU A 869 -0.58 -38.24 -7.33
N ASP A 870 -0.81 -39.55 -7.42
CA ASP A 870 -1.47 -40.16 -8.57
C ASP A 870 -2.93 -39.72 -8.73
N TRP A 871 -3.66 -39.63 -7.62
CA TRP A 871 -5.01 -39.06 -7.61
C TRP A 871 -4.98 -37.61 -8.08
N PHE A 872 -4.05 -36.81 -7.56
CA PHE A 872 -3.93 -35.40 -7.92
C PHE A 872 -3.63 -35.23 -9.42
N ARG A 873 -2.69 -36.04 -9.95
CA ARG A 873 -2.39 -36.10 -11.39
C ARG A 873 -3.63 -36.44 -12.20
N GLY A 874 -4.38 -37.45 -11.80
CA GLY A 874 -5.61 -37.87 -12.47
C GLY A 874 -6.65 -36.77 -12.57
N GLU A 875 -6.87 -36.00 -11.49
CA GLU A 875 -7.79 -34.86 -11.50
C GLU A 875 -7.33 -33.71 -12.40
N VAL A 876 -6.02 -33.43 -12.43
CA VAL A 876 -5.45 -32.41 -13.35
C VAL A 876 -5.60 -32.85 -14.81
N GLU A 877 -5.24 -34.10 -15.14
CA GLU A 877 -5.33 -34.65 -16.50
C GLU A 877 -6.79 -34.73 -16.98
N LYS A 878 -7.73 -35.07 -16.10
CA LYS A 878 -9.17 -35.08 -16.39
C LYS A 878 -9.68 -33.71 -16.81
N ARG A 879 -9.23 -32.64 -16.15
CA ARG A 879 -9.63 -31.26 -16.48
C ARG A 879 -8.94 -30.74 -17.73
N LEU A 880 -7.68 -31.12 -17.94
CA LEU A 880 -6.90 -30.78 -19.13
C LEU A 880 -7.44 -31.44 -20.41
N GLY A 881 -8.05 -32.63 -20.29
CA GLY A 881 -8.49 -33.42 -21.44
C GLY A 881 -7.36 -34.22 -22.13
N PHE A 882 -6.14 -34.20 -21.57
CA PHE A 882 -5.01 -34.99 -22.03
C PHE A 882 -4.11 -35.40 -20.86
N LYS A 883 -3.29 -36.45 -21.07
CA LYS A 883 -2.34 -36.93 -20.07
C LYS A 883 -1.03 -36.16 -20.09
N LEU A 884 -0.48 -35.87 -18.92
CA LEU A 884 0.88 -35.34 -18.79
C LEU A 884 1.86 -36.41 -19.24
N GLN A 885 2.96 -36.01 -19.88
CA GLN A 885 4.01 -36.94 -20.27
C GLN A 885 4.88 -37.31 -19.06
N PRO A 886 5.65 -38.42 -19.12
CA PRO A 886 6.69 -38.68 -18.13
C PRO A 886 7.64 -37.48 -17.98
N ALA A 887 8.07 -37.22 -16.74
CA ALA A 887 9.00 -36.13 -16.48
C ALA A 887 10.30 -36.32 -17.26
N LYS A 888 10.81 -35.25 -17.87
CA LYS A 888 12.10 -35.26 -18.57
C LYS A 888 13.26 -35.11 -17.58
N PRO A 889 14.47 -35.61 -17.87
CA PRO A 889 15.61 -35.45 -16.97
C PRO A 889 15.99 -33.98 -16.73
N PHE A 890 16.37 -33.65 -15.50
CA PHE A 890 16.92 -32.34 -15.11
C PHE A 890 17.79 -32.50 -13.86
N GLU A 891 18.68 -31.54 -13.62
CA GLU A 891 19.52 -31.49 -12.42
C GLU A 891 19.67 -30.05 -11.93
N PHE A 892 19.57 -29.84 -10.61
CA PHE A 892 19.91 -28.57 -9.98
C PHE A 892 21.20 -28.71 -9.17
N THR A 893 22.09 -27.73 -9.29
CA THR A 893 23.39 -27.74 -8.59
C THR A 893 23.46 -26.74 -7.44
N GLU A 894 22.64 -25.68 -7.46
CA GLU A 894 22.69 -24.60 -6.46
C GLU A 894 21.36 -23.85 -6.30
N ASN A 895 21.21 -23.18 -5.15
CA ASN A 895 20.06 -22.31 -4.78
C ASN A 895 20.51 -20.84 -4.56
N GLY A 896 21.74 -20.50 -4.97
CA GLY A 896 22.36 -19.19 -4.76
C GLY A 896 22.16 -18.18 -5.89
N ASP A 897 22.46 -16.92 -5.59
CA ASP A 897 22.60 -15.87 -6.59
C ASP A 897 24.01 -15.89 -7.21
N ARG A 898 24.14 -15.33 -8.42
CA ARG A 898 25.41 -15.22 -9.15
C ARG A 898 26.02 -13.85 -8.88
N PHE A 899 26.81 -13.76 -7.82
CA PHE A 899 27.39 -12.51 -7.32
C PHE A 899 28.40 -11.88 -8.28
N GLY A 900 28.39 -10.54 -8.36
CA GLY A 900 29.32 -9.77 -9.20
C GLY A 900 28.96 -9.80 -10.68
N TRP A 901 29.98 -9.68 -11.54
CA TRP A 901 29.82 -9.55 -12.99
C TRP A 901 29.40 -10.85 -13.67
N THR A 902 28.39 -10.76 -14.53
CA THR A 902 28.01 -11.80 -15.50
C THR A 902 27.79 -11.16 -16.88
N SER A 903 27.94 -11.94 -17.95
CA SER A 903 27.69 -11.49 -19.32
C SER A 903 26.41 -12.11 -19.87
N ASN A 904 25.68 -11.32 -20.64
CA ASN A 904 24.45 -11.71 -21.31
C ASN A 904 24.71 -12.16 -22.75
N TYR A 905 23.74 -12.87 -23.33
CA TYR A 905 23.82 -13.28 -24.75
C TYR A 905 23.66 -12.11 -25.73
N ASP A 906 23.09 -10.98 -25.27
CA ASP A 906 22.91 -9.76 -26.07
C ASP A 906 24.14 -8.84 -26.05
N GLY A 907 25.25 -9.27 -25.43
CA GLY A 907 26.49 -8.51 -25.31
C GLY A 907 26.51 -7.47 -24.18
N THR A 908 25.44 -7.33 -23.42
CA THR A 908 25.42 -6.53 -22.19
C THR A 908 25.91 -7.33 -20.98
N HIS A 909 26.04 -6.67 -19.83
CA HIS A 909 26.50 -7.27 -18.58
C HIS A 909 25.47 -7.10 -17.47
N ASN A 910 25.60 -7.91 -16.42
CA ASN A 910 24.89 -7.67 -15.16
C ASN A 910 25.88 -7.65 -13.99
N PHE A 911 25.49 -6.98 -12.92
CA PHE A 911 26.19 -7.04 -11.64
C PHE A 911 25.22 -7.36 -10.51
N CYS A 912 25.41 -8.48 -9.82
CA CYS A 912 24.62 -8.83 -8.64
C CYS A 912 25.24 -8.22 -7.38
N LEU A 913 24.51 -7.27 -6.78
CA LEU A 913 24.86 -6.56 -5.55
C LEU A 913 24.46 -7.38 -4.32
N PHE A 914 25.29 -7.37 -3.29
CA PHE A 914 24.89 -7.88 -1.98
C PHE A 914 24.01 -6.85 -1.24
N ILE A 915 22.80 -7.26 -0.84
CA ILE A 915 21.92 -6.50 0.04
C ILE A 915 21.61 -7.36 1.26
N GLU A 916 22.13 -7.00 2.43
CA GLU A 916 21.93 -7.79 3.65
C GLU A 916 20.44 -7.82 4.04
N ASN A 917 19.88 -9.04 4.07
CA ASN A 917 18.46 -9.30 4.30
C ASN A 917 17.51 -8.48 3.39
N GLY A 918 17.96 -7.98 2.24
CA GLY A 918 17.15 -7.16 1.34
C GLY A 918 16.61 -5.85 1.90
N ARG A 919 17.16 -5.33 3.01
CA ARG A 919 16.73 -4.04 3.57
C ARG A 919 17.52 -2.91 2.92
N VAL A 920 16.83 -2.06 2.16
CA VAL A 920 17.41 -0.90 1.50
C VAL A 920 17.02 0.36 2.27
N HIS A 921 18.00 0.96 2.90
CA HIS A 921 17.92 2.21 3.67
C HIS A 921 19.33 2.79 3.82
N ASP A 922 19.43 4.08 4.08
CA ASP A 922 20.72 4.69 4.40
C ASP A 922 21.09 4.38 5.85
N VAL A 923 22.34 3.98 6.07
CA VAL A 923 22.94 3.80 7.39
C VAL A 923 24.24 4.60 7.46
N ASP A 924 24.71 4.89 8.68
CA ASP A 924 25.94 5.65 8.88
C ASP A 924 27.12 4.98 8.15
N GLY A 925 27.80 5.75 7.29
CA GLY A 925 28.92 5.26 6.48
C GLY A 925 28.52 4.41 5.25
N PHE A 926 27.24 4.14 5.03
CA PHE A 926 26.74 3.48 3.82
C PHE A 926 25.37 4.03 3.39
N PRO A 927 25.34 5.08 2.54
CA PRO A 927 24.10 5.66 2.02
C PRO A 927 23.52 4.78 0.90
N MET A 928 23.14 3.53 1.23
CA MET A 928 22.73 2.50 0.27
C MET A 928 21.53 2.92 -0.59
N LYS A 929 20.47 3.46 0.02
CA LYS A 929 19.26 3.87 -0.69
C LYS A 929 19.55 5.04 -1.61
N THR A 930 20.29 6.03 -1.13
CA THR A 930 20.74 7.18 -1.92
C THR A 930 21.66 6.76 -3.08
N ALA A 931 22.59 5.82 -2.85
CA ALA A 931 23.47 5.30 -3.89
C ALA A 931 22.70 4.55 -4.99
N LEU A 932 21.68 3.75 -4.62
CA LEU A 932 20.82 3.07 -5.58
C LEU A 932 19.90 4.03 -6.34
N ARG A 933 19.46 5.13 -5.69
CA ARG A 933 18.75 6.24 -6.35
C ARG A 933 19.63 6.94 -7.38
N GLU A 934 20.89 7.21 -7.04
CA GLU A 934 21.91 7.75 -7.96
C GLU A 934 22.09 6.83 -9.16
N LEU A 935 22.24 5.52 -8.93
CA LEU A 935 22.38 4.51 -9.98
C LEU A 935 21.15 4.46 -10.91
N ALA A 936 19.95 4.45 -10.33
CA ALA A 936 18.71 4.45 -11.10
C ALA A 936 18.52 5.73 -11.94
N GLY A 937 19.12 6.85 -11.55
CA GLY A 937 19.06 8.10 -12.30
C GLY A 937 19.78 8.10 -13.65
N TRP A 938 20.66 7.12 -13.91
CA TRP A 938 21.41 7.06 -15.18
C TRP A 938 21.51 5.68 -15.82
N HIS A 939 21.26 4.60 -15.09
CA HIS A 939 21.25 3.24 -15.63
C HIS A 939 20.07 3.06 -16.60
N LYS A 940 20.30 2.46 -17.76
CA LYS A 940 19.25 2.26 -18.80
C LYS A 940 18.68 0.84 -18.87
N GLY A 941 19.26 -0.08 -18.12
CA GLY A 941 18.79 -1.46 -18.03
C GLY A 941 17.73 -1.63 -16.94
N ASP A 942 17.78 -2.75 -16.22
CA ASP A 942 16.75 -3.08 -15.21
C ASP A 942 17.34 -3.40 -13.84
N PHE A 943 16.50 -3.28 -12.82
CA PHE A 943 16.74 -3.72 -11.45
C PHE A 943 16.00 -5.04 -11.23
N ARG A 944 16.72 -6.12 -10.90
CA ARG A 944 16.15 -7.46 -10.71
C ARG A 944 16.26 -7.90 -9.25
N LEU A 945 15.12 -8.03 -8.59
CA LEU A 945 15.01 -8.48 -7.21
C LEU A 945 15.11 -10.01 -7.18
N THR A 946 16.01 -10.55 -6.36
CA THR A 946 16.22 -12.00 -6.27
C THR A 946 15.40 -12.63 -5.15
N THR A 947 15.18 -13.94 -5.23
CA THR A 947 14.55 -14.76 -4.18
C THR A 947 15.45 -14.94 -2.95
N ASN A 948 16.72 -14.56 -3.05
CA ASN A 948 17.68 -14.48 -1.95
C ASN A 948 17.75 -13.08 -1.31
N GLN A 949 16.86 -12.18 -1.73
CA GLN A 949 16.73 -10.81 -1.20
C GLN A 949 17.87 -9.87 -1.62
N HIS A 950 18.50 -10.13 -2.76
CA HIS A 950 19.53 -9.28 -3.33
C HIS A 950 19.03 -8.56 -4.59
N LEU A 951 19.92 -7.81 -5.24
CA LEU A 951 19.60 -6.94 -6.34
C LEU A 951 20.60 -7.12 -7.48
N ILE A 952 20.12 -7.47 -8.67
CA ILE A 952 20.94 -7.50 -9.89
C ILE A 952 20.67 -6.23 -10.68
N ILE A 953 21.74 -5.52 -11.02
CA ILE A 953 21.72 -4.43 -11.98
C ILE A 953 21.98 -5.05 -13.34
N SER A 954 20.95 -5.14 -14.16
CA SER A 954 20.95 -5.92 -15.40
C SER A 954 21.05 -5.03 -16.63
N ARG A 955 21.62 -5.58 -17.72
CA ARG A 955 21.81 -4.92 -19.02
C ARG A 955 22.68 -3.66 -18.98
N ILE A 956 23.74 -3.70 -18.19
CA ILE A 956 24.80 -2.69 -18.22
C ILE A 956 25.53 -2.81 -19.55
N SER A 957 25.46 -1.77 -20.40
CA SER A 957 26.17 -1.76 -21.68
C SER A 957 27.69 -1.64 -21.50
N ASN A 958 28.46 -1.99 -22.53
CA ASN A 958 29.91 -1.78 -22.54
C ASN A 958 30.30 -0.31 -22.30
N ALA A 959 29.47 0.63 -22.75
CA ALA A 959 29.69 2.07 -22.54
C ALA A 959 29.39 2.51 -21.10
N GLU A 960 28.42 1.89 -20.43
CA GLU A 960 28.06 2.19 -19.03
C GLU A 960 28.99 1.50 -18.03
N LYS A 961 29.63 0.39 -18.42
CA LYS A 961 30.46 -0.42 -17.51
C LYS A 961 31.55 0.39 -16.78
N PRO A 962 32.34 1.26 -17.41
CA PRO A 962 33.33 2.08 -16.69
C PRO A 962 32.68 3.02 -15.66
N LYS A 963 31.52 3.59 -15.99
CA LYS A 963 30.75 4.44 -15.07
C LYS A 963 30.22 3.64 -13.89
N PHE A 964 29.73 2.43 -14.13
CA PHE A 964 29.32 1.51 -13.08
C PHE A 964 30.48 1.10 -12.17
N GLU A 965 31.65 0.81 -12.73
CA GLU A 965 32.86 0.49 -11.95
C GLU A 965 33.30 1.66 -11.07
N GLN A 966 33.20 2.90 -11.56
CA GLN A 966 33.42 4.10 -10.74
C GLN A 966 32.37 4.24 -9.61
N TRP A 967 31.10 3.98 -9.91
CA TRP A 967 30.03 3.98 -8.90
C TRP A 967 30.26 2.89 -7.85
N LEU A 968 30.68 1.69 -8.24
CA LEU A 968 31.01 0.59 -7.33
C LEU A 968 32.25 0.91 -6.49
N ALA A 969 33.26 1.57 -7.06
CA ALA A 969 34.43 2.03 -6.32
C ALA A 969 34.09 3.11 -5.27
N LYS A 970 33.09 3.96 -5.57
CA LYS A 970 32.53 4.95 -4.62
C LYS A 970 31.73 4.29 -3.49
N TYR A 971 31.02 3.20 -3.79
CA TYR A 971 30.19 2.46 -2.84
C TYR A 971 30.61 0.99 -2.73
N PRO A 972 31.83 0.71 -2.24
CA PRO A 972 32.41 -0.62 -2.31
C PRO A 972 31.74 -1.62 -1.35
N GLN A 973 30.82 -1.19 -0.49
CA GLN A 973 29.95 -2.04 0.33
C GLN A 973 29.00 -2.88 -0.53
N PHE A 974 28.72 -2.50 -1.77
CA PHE A 974 27.93 -3.34 -2.68
C PHE A 974 28.73 -4.50 -3.29
N ASP A 975 30.07 -4.47 -3.22
CA ASP A 975 30.92 -5.49 -3.83
C ASP A 975 30.84 -6.80 -3.01
N PRO A 976 30.28 -7.89 -3.58
CA PRO A 976 30.15 -9.16 -2.88
C PRO A 976 31.49 -9.75 -2.46
N LYS A 977 32.62 -9.38 -3.09
CA LYS A 977 33.96 -9.89 -2.74
C LYS A 977 34.40 -9.56 -1.32
N LYS A 978 33.75 -8.59 -0.67
CA LYS A 978 34.05 -8.22 0.72
C LYS A 978 33.50 -9.19 1.75
N TYR A 979 32.48 -9.96 1.38
CA TYR A 979 31.69 -10.77 2.31
C TYR A 979 32.07 -12.25 2.22
N SER A 980 31.89 -12.99 3.32
CA SER A 980 32.09 -14.43 3.33
C SER A 980 31.03 -15.16 2.49
N GLY A 981 31.35 -16.39 2.06
CA GLY A 981 30.39 -17.25 1.38
C GLY A 981 29.13 -17.49 2.22
N ALA A 982 29.27 -17.65 3.53
CA ALA A 982 28.15 -17.86 4.44
C ALA A 982 27.23 -16.63 4.53
N ARG A 983 27.77 -15.41 4.59
CA ARG A 983 26.96 -14.18 4.66
C ARG A 983 26.24 -13.88 3.34
N LEU A 984 26.89 -14.11 2.20
CA LEU A 984 26.26 -14.01 0.88
C LEU A 984 25.08 -14.98 0.72
N PHE A 985 25.11 -16.12 1.39
CA PHE A 985 24.04 -17.14 1.35
C PHE A 985 23.10 -17.08 2.56
N ALA A 986 23.22 -16.04 3.40
CA ALA A 986 22.37 -15.83 4.56
C ALA A 986 21.11 -15.03 4.19
N ALA A 987 19.94 -15.43 4.71
CA ALA A 987 18.76 -14.56 4.66
C ALA A 987 17.82 -14.73 5.85
N ALA A 988 17.20 -13.62 6.25
CA ALA A 988 16.21 -13.54 7.30
C ALA A 988 14.82 -13.12 6.80
N CYS A 989 13.80 -13.41 7.59
CA CYS A 989 12.49 -12.75 7.43
C CYS A 989 12.44 -11.47 8.27
N VAL A 990 11.49 -10.58 7.97
CA VAL A 990 11.33 -9.31 8.70
C VAL A 990 11.22 -9.53 10.21
N ALA A 991 10.33 -10.44 10.64
CA ALA A 991 10.03 -10.66 12.06
C ALA A 991 9.69 -9.34 12.79
N LEU A 992 10.26 -9.12 13.98
CA LEU A 992 10.07 -7.89 14.73
C LEU A 992 10.68 -6.68 14.01
N PRO A 993 10.14 -5.45 14.21
CA PRO A 993 9.03 -5.13 15.11
C PRO A 993 7.64 -5.28 14.47
N THR A 994 7.55 -5.33 13.14
CA THR A 994 6.24 -5.17 12.46
C THR A 994 5.46 -6.47 12.26
N CYS A 995 6.10 -7.64 12.31
CA CYS A 995 5.39 -8.92 12.13
C CYS A 995 4.62 -9.28 13.39
N ALA A 996 3.29 -9.29 13.30
CA ALA A 996 2.40 -9.72 14.38
C ALA A 996 2.57 -11.19 14.82
N LEU A 997 3.24 -12.02 14.01
CA LEU A 997 3.41 -13.46 14.25
C LEU A 997 4.80 -13.84 14.79
N ALA A 998 5.74 -12.88 14.92
CA ALA A 998 7.10 -13.18 15.33
C ALA A 998 7.19 -13.53 16.83
N PHE A 999 7.94 -14.57 17.16
CA PHE A 999 8.28 -14.96 18.53
C PHE A 999 9.69 -14.48 18.93
N ALA A 1000 10.61 -14.46 17.96
CA ALA A 1000 11.99 -14.01 18.12
C ALA A 1000 12.38 -13.04 16.99
N GLU A 1001 13.54 -12.40 17.17
CA GLU A 1001 14.17 -11.60 16.13
C GLU A 1001 14.55 -12.44 14.90
N SER A 1002 14.77 -11.76 13.78
CA SER A 1002 15.29 -12.41 12.59
C SER A 1002 16.15 -11.44 11.78
N GLU A 1003 15.54 -10.52 11.02
CA GLU A 1003 16.27 -9.56 10.17
C GLU A 1003 17.28 -8.72 10.95
N ARG A 1004 16.91 -8.25 12.14
CA ARG A 1004 17.78 -7.43 13.00
C ARG A 1004 18.90 -8.21 13.66
N TYR A 1005 18.71 -9.52 13.87
CA TYR A 1005 19.64 -10.34 14.65
C TYR A 1005 20.60 -11.17 13.79
N LEU A 1006 20.14 -11.68 12.64
CA LEU A 1006 20.94 -12.55 11.78
C LEU A 1006 22.33 -11.96 11.43
N PRO A 1007 22.49 -10.66 11.10
CA PRO A 1007 23.81 -10.10 10.82
C PRO A 1007 24.81 -10.28 11.98
N HIS A 1008 24.37 -10.12 13.22
CA HIS A 1008 25.20 -10.30 14.41
C HIS A 1008 25.62 -11.75 14.59
N LEU A 1009 24.68 -12.70 14.47
CA LEU A 1009 24.98 -14.12 14.59
C LEU A 1009 25.93 -14.59 13.48
N VAL A 1010 25.71 -14.15 12.25
CA VAL A 1010 26.58 -14.49 11.11
C VAL A 1010 27.99 -13.96 11.32
N THR A 1011 28.18 -12.73 11.82
CA THR A 1011 29.52 -12.20 12.17
C THR A 1011 30.26 -13.14 13.13
N LYS A 1012 29.57 -13.67 14.14
CA LYS A 1012 30.18 -14.58 15.13
C LYS A 1012 30.53 -15.94 14.51
N LEU A 1013 29.68 -16.46 13.63
CA LEU A 1013 29.94 -17.70 12.89
C LEU A 1013 31.07 -17.52 11.86
N GLU A 1014 31.19 -16.35 11.24
CA GLU A 1014 32.27 -16.02 10.30
C GLU A 1014 33.65 -16.14 10.94
N ASN A 1015 33.82 -15.67 12.18
CA ASN A 1015 35.09 -15.83 12.90
C ASN A 1015 35.52 -17.32 12.97
N VAL A 1016 34.58 -18.22 13.26
CA VAL A 1016 34.84 -19.67 13.32
C VAL A 1016 35.13 -20.24 11.93
N LEU A 1017 34.38 -19.80 10.91
CA LEU A 1017 34.59 -20.22 9.53
C LEU A 1017 35.97 -19.78 9.02
N GLU A 1018 36.39 -18.55 9.33
CA GLU A 1018 37.70 -18.01 8.97
C GLU A 1018 38.84 -18.76 9.65
N GLU A 1019 38.75 -18.97 10.97
CA GLU A 1019 39.71 -19.81 11.72
C GLU A 1019 39.83 -21.23 11.14
N SER A 1020 38.76 -21.73 10.54
CA SER A 1020 38.69 -23.06 9.94
C SER A 1020 39.04 -23.09 8.44
N GLY A 1021 39.43 -21.95 7.84
CA GLY A 1021 39.77 -21.86 6.42
C GLY A 1021 38.58 -21.93 5.46
N LEU A 1022 37.36 -21.67 5.95
CA LEU A 1022 36.08 -21.78 5.23
C LEU A 1022 35.49 -20.42 4.82
N ARG A 1023 36.27 -19.34 4.79
CA ARG A 1023 35.79 -17.97 4.48
C ARG A 1023 34.96 -17.90 3.19
N ASN A 1024 35.40 -18.60 2.15
CA ASN A 1024 34.78 -18.56 0.82
C ASN A 1024 33.76 -19.69 0.62
N ASP A 1025 33.58 -20.57 1.60
CA ASP A 1025 32.62 -21.65 1.52
C ASP A 1025 31.19 -21.13 1.72
N ALA A 1026 30.34 -21.38 0.73
CA ALA A 1026 28.92 -21.06 0.81
C ALA A 1026 28.21 -22.10 1.69
N ILE A 1027 27.60 -21.64 2.77
CA ILE A 1027 26.66 -22.40 3.60
C ILE A 1027 25.33 -21.68 3.54
N VAL A 1028 24.26 -22.36 3.13
CA VAL A 1028 22.92 -21.77 3.08
C VAL A 1028 22.38 -21.60 4.50
N ILE A 1029 22.44 -20.36 5.02
CA ILE A 1029 21.98 -20.01 6.36
C ILE A 1029 20.64 -19.26 6.26
N ARG A 1030 19.62 -19.70 6.99
CA ARG A 1030 18.32 -19.02 6.98
C ARG A 1030 17.77 -18.84 8.39
N MET A 1031 17.20 -17.66 8.66
CA MET A 1031 16.55 -17.36 9.94
C MET A 1031 15.11 -16.91 9.75
N THR A 1032 14.22 -17.36 10.63
CA THR A 1032 12.86 -16.84 10.70
C THR A 1032 12.42 -16.68 12.15
N GLY A 1033 11.63 -15.64 12.45
CA GLY A 1033 11.20 -15.37 13.83
C GLY A 1033 10.07 -16.27 14.35
N CYS A 1034 9.48 -17.14 13.52
CA CYS A 1034 8.37 -18.05 13.90
C CYS A 1034 8.26 -19.23 12.90
N PRO A 1035 7.52 -20.32 13.19
CA PRO A 1035 7.52 -21.54 12.36
C PRO A 1035 6.78 -21.42 11.00
N ASN A 1036 6.34 -20.22 10.62
CA ASN A 1036 5.74 -19.98 9.30
C ASN A 1036 6.74 -20.14 8.14
N GLY A 1037 8.05 -20.01 8.40
CA GLY A 1037 9.10 -20.30 7.43
C GLY A 1037 9.22 -19.27 6.28
N CYS A 1038 9.07 -17.98 6.56
CA CYS A 1038 9.07 -16.92 5.53
C CYS A 1038 10.41 -16.79 4.78
N ALA A 1039 11.53 -17.11 5.44
CA ALA A 1039 12.87 -17.15 4.85
C ALA A 1039 13.27 -18.53 4.29
N ARG A 1040 12.31 -19.46 4.18
CA ARG A 1040 12.53 -20.85 3.75
C ARG A 1040 13.58 -21.62 4.60
N PRO A 1041 13.51 -21.54 5.95
CA PRO A 1041 14.54 -22.14 6.82
C PRO A 1041 14.60 -23.66 6.72
N TYR A 1042 13.45 -24.30 6.48
CA TYR A 1042 13.38 -25.76 6.41
C TYR A 1042 14.05 -26.36 5.17
N ASN A 1043 14.49 -25.53 4.20
CA ASN A 1043 15.24 -25.98 3.02
C ASN A 1043 16.67 -25.43 2.99
N ALA A 1044 17.21 -25.06 4.15
CA ALA A 1044 18.55 -24.53 4.31
C ALA A 1044 19.51 -25.58 4.88
N GLU A 1045 20.81 -25.43 4.65
CA GLU A 1045 21.82 -26.32 5.24
C GLU A 1045 21.93 -26.13 6.75
N LEU A 1046 21.79 -24.87 7.20
CA LEU A 1046 21.73 -24.45 8.60
C LEU A 1046 20.60 -23.43 8.78
N ALA A 1047 19.74 -23.65 9.77
CA ALA A 1047 18.57 -22.81 9.95
C ALA A 1047 18.25 -22.51 11.42
N PHE A 1048 17.66 -21.34 11.63
CA PHE A 1048 17.21 -20.85 12.93
C PHE A 1048 15.73 -20.48 12.87
N VAL A 1049 14.89 -21.15 13.67
CA VAL A 1049 13.44 -20.91 13.72
C VAL A 1049 13.06 -20.45 15.12
N GLY A 1050 12.65 -19.18 15.23
CA GLY A 1050 12.32 -18.53 16.50
C GLY A 1050 11.23 -19.28 17.28
N LYS A 1051 11.47 -19.48 18.57
CA LYS A 1051 10.57 -20.17 19.51
C LYS A 1051 10.12 -19.25 20.65
N ALA A 1052 11.02 -18.39 21.13
CA ALA A 1052 10.78 -17.34 22.13
C ALA A 1052 11.79 -16.19 21.93
N PRO A 1053 11.64 -15.04 22.59
CA PRO A 1053 12.62 -13.96 22.50
C PRO A 1053 14.05 -14.47 22.77
N GLY A 1054 14.96 -14.25 21.82
CA GLY A 1054 16.36 -14.70 21.92
C GLY A 1054 16.60 -16.22 21.78
N SER A 1055 15.56 -17.03 21.51
CA SER A 1055 15.65 -18.49 21.50
C SER A 1055 15.16 -19.09 20.17
N TYR A 1056 15.94 -20.05 19.64
CA TYR A 1056 15.73 -20.62 18.30
C TYR A 1056 15.83 -22.15 18.31
N ASN A 1057 14.94 -22.80 17.57
CA ASN A 1057 15.19 -24.16 17.11
C ASN A 1057 16.28 -24.11 16.03
N VAL A 1058 17.32 -24.92 16.19
CA VAL A 1058 18.40 -25.08 15.22
C VAL A 1058 18.11 -26.31 14.37
N LEU A 1059 18.04 -26.13 13.06
CA LEU A 1059 17.86 -27.21 12.10
C LEU A 1059 19.07 -27.29 11.16
N MET A 1060 19.42 -28.49 10.73
CA MET A 1060 20.54 -28.73 9.82
C MET A 1060 20.21 -29.81 8.80
N GLY A 1061 20.99 -29.86 7.71
CA GLY A 1061 20.98 -30.99 6.78
C GLY A 1061 20.13 -30.81 5.52
N GLY A 1062 19.58 -29.61 5.27
CA GLY A 1062 18.99 -29.31 3.97
C GLY A 1062 20.05 -29.38 2.85
N ALA A 1063 19.64 -29.61 1.60
CA ALA A 1063 20.59 -29.68 0.49
C ALA A 1063 20.94 -28.29 -0.07
N PHE A 1064 22.19 -28.10 -0.49
CA PHE A 1064 22.68 -26.85 -1.09
C PHE A 1064 21.88 -26.40 -2.33
N ASN A 1065 21.38 -27.36 -3.11
CA ASN A 1065 20.53 -27.12 -4.29
C ASN A 1065 19.02 -27.03 -3.97
N GLY A 1066 18.62 -27.11 -2.70
CA GLY A 1066 17.24 -27.06 -2.26
C GLY A 1066 16.41 -28.33 -2.49
N SER A 1067 17.03 -29.48 -2.76
CA SER A 1067 16.34 -30.76 -3.01
C SER A 1067 16.00 -31.57 -1.74
N ARG A 1068 16.34 -31.08 -0.55
CA ARG A 1068 16.17 -31.82 0.71
C ARG A 1068 15.92 -30.88 1.87
N LEU A 1069 14.97 -31.25 2.73
CA LEU A 1069 14.64 -30.51 3.95
C LEU A 1069 15.70 -30.69 5.05
N ALA A 1070 15.86 -29.64 5.85
CA ALA A 1070 16.58 -29.65 7.11
C ALA A 1070 15.79 -30.41 8.19
N LYS A 1071 16.51 -31.02 9.10
CA LYS A 1071 16.02 -31.75 10.26
C LYS A 1071 16.30 -30.97 11.53
N LEU A 1072 15.42 -31.05 12.51
CA LEU A 1072 15.65 -30.48 13.84
C LEU A 1072 16.90 -31.11 14.47
N TYR A 1073 17.88 -30.28 14.83
CA TYR A 1073 19.09 -30.69 15.56
C TYR A 1073 18.91 -30.48 17.06
N LYS A 1074 18.50 -29.28 17.48
CA LYS A 1074 18.19 -28.97 18.88
C LYS A 1074 17.15 -27.87 18.99
N GLU A 1075 16.39 -27.88 20.08
CA GLU A 1075 15.32 -26.93 20.34
C GLU A 1075 15.71 -25.83 21.32
N SER A 1076 15.16 -24.63 21.12
CA SER A 1076 15.20 -23.52 22.08
C SER A 1076 16.59 -22.98 22.46
N LEU A 1077 17.59 -23.02 21.57
CA LEU A 1077 18.93 -22.53 21.90
C LEU A 1077 19.01 -21.01 21.90
N GLY A 1078 19.72 -20.46 22.89
CA GLY A 1078 20.21 -19.09 22.91
C GLY A 1078 21.51 -18.92 22.11
N GLU A 1079 21.99 -17.68 21.97
CA GLU A 1079 23.17 -17.37 21.15
C GLU A 1079 24.45 -18.10 21.59
N GLU A 1080 24.77 -18.08 22.89
CA GLU A 1080 25.97 -18.72 23.42
C GLU A 1080 25.96 -20.24 23.17
N GLU A 1081 24.79 -20.87 23.34
CA GLU A 1081 24.58 -22.29 23.08
C GLU A 1081 24.71 -22.61 21.59
N ILE A 1082 24.12 -21.78 20.72
CA ILE A 1082 24.28 -21.92 19.25
C ILE A 1082 25.77 -21.93 18.89
N LEU A 1083 26.55 -20.98 19.39
CA LEU A 1083 27.98 -20.90 19.08
C LEU A 1083 28.76 -22.08 19.65
N LYS A 1084 28.47 -22.48 20.89
CA LYS A 1084 29.09 -23.64 21.55
C LYS A 1084 28.85 -24.94 20.77
N GLU A 1085 27.65 -25.12 20.23
CA GLU A 1085 27.26 -26.31 19.47
C GLU A 1085 27.83 -26.31 18.05
N LEU A 1086 27.73 -25.18 17.34
CA LEU A 1086 28.13 -25.12 15.93
C LEU A 1086 29.65 -25.04 15.74
N THR A 1087 30.39 -24.46 16.68
CA THR A 1087 31.85 -24.30 16.56
C THR A 1087 32.58 -25.63 16.29
N PRO A 1088 32.41 -26.69 17.11
CA PRO A 1088 33.06 -27.98 16.85
C PRO A 1088 32.56 -28.63 15.55
N ILE A 1089 31.29 -28.44 15.18
CA ILE A 1089 30.72 -29.00 13.94
C ILE A 1089 31.36 -28.37 12.71
N ILE A 1090 31.53 -27.04 12.71
CA ILE A 1090 32.18 -26.29 11.62
C ILE A 1090 33.66 -26.68 11.50
N LYS A 1091 34.38 -26.77 12.63
CA LYS A 1091 35.78 -27.22 12.64
C LYS A 1091 35.92 -28.63 12.10
N ARG A 1092 35.00 -29.53 12.46
CA ARG A 1092 34.96 -30.89 11.94
C ARG A 1092 34.63 -30.93 10.44
N TYR A 1093 33.69 -30.11 9.97
CA TYR A 1093 33.38 -29.99 8.54
C TYR A 1093 34.61 -29.58 7.73
N ALA A 1094 35.38 -28.60 8.20
CA ALA A 1094 36.62 -28.18 7.52
C ALA A 1094 37.63 -29.33 7.36
N LEU A 1095 37.76 -30.19 8.39
CA LEU A 1095 38.74 -31.28 8.43
C LEU A 1095 38.29 -32.57 7.73
N GLU A 1096 37.00 -32.91 7.82
CA GLU A 1096 36.49 -34.23 7.43
C GLU A 1096 35.61 -34.22 6.18
N ARG A 1097 35.33 -33.06 5.57
CA ARG A 1097 34.53 -33.00 4.34
C ARG A 1097 35.21 -33.73 3.19
N LYS A 1098 34.41 -34.40 2.36
CA LYS A 1098 34.87 -34.95 1.08
C LYS A 1098 35.02 -33.82 0.05
N SER A 1099 35.77 -34.07 -1.01
CA SER A 1099 35.90 -33.11 -2.11
C SER A 1099 34.52 -32.77 -2.69
N GLY A 1100 34.19 -31.47 -2.75
CA GLY A 1100 32.91 -30.96 -3.24
C GLY A 1100 31.71 -31.15 -2.30
N GLU A 1101 31.88 -31.79 -1.14
CA GLU A 1101 30.80 -32.01 -0.18
C GLU A 1101 30.37 -30.70 0.48
N LYS A 1102 29.04 -30.46 0.48
CA LYS A 1102 28.42 -29.29 1.09
C LYS A 1102 28.09 -29.55 2.55
N PHE A 1103 27.96 -28.49 3.36
CA PHE A 1103 27.75 -28.59 4.80
C PHE A 1103 26.53 -29.43 5.17
N GLY A 1104 25.42 -29.25 4.45
CA GLY A 1104 24.17 -29.99 4.66
C GLY A 1104 24.29 -31.50 4.38
N ASP A 1105 25.16 -31.91 3.45
CA ASP A 1105 25.44 -33.33 3.19
C ASP A 1105 26.38 -33.90 4.26
N PHE A 1106 27.40 -33.12 4.64
CA PHE A 1106 28.34 -33.47 5.69
C PHE A 1106 27.65 -33.78 7.01
N VAL A 1107 26.73 -32.93 7.49
CA VAL A 1107 26.09 -33.12 8.80
C VAL A 1107 25.23 -34.39 8.87
N ILE A 1108 24.68 -34.83 7.74
CA ILE A 1108 23.98 -36.12 7.64
C ILE A 1108 24.98 -37.27 7.66
N ARG A 1109 26.02 -37.20 6.82
CA ARG A 1109 27.06 -38.25 6.77
C ARG A 1109 27.78 -38.43 8.10
N ALA A 1110 28.07 -37.33 8.80
CA ALA A 1110 28.75 -37.32 10.09
C ALA A 1110 27.83 -37.71 11.26
N GLY A 1111 26.53 -37.92 11.02
CA GLY A 1111 25.59 -38.44 12.00
C GLY A 1111 25.00 -37.40 12.97
N TYR A 1112 25.13 -36.10 12.69
CA TYR A 1112 24.55 -35.05 13.55
C TYR A 1112 23.02 -34.99 13.44
N VAL A 1113 22.48 -35.26 12.25
CA VAL A 1113 21.04 -35.31 11.99
C VAL A 1113 20.70 -36.40 10.98
N LYS A 1114 19.49 -36.95 11.08
CA LYS A 1114 18.95 -37.88 10.08
C LYS A 1114 18.42 -37.12 8.86
N ARG A 1115 18.48 -37.76 7.69
CA ARG A 1115 17.82 -37.28 6.48
C ARG A 1115 16.29 -37.36 6.65
N VAL A 1116 15.59 -36.29 6.27
CA VAL A 1116 14.14 -36.29 6.05
C VAL A 1116 13.86 -36.97 4.70
N VAL A 1117 13.09 -38.06 4.70
CA VAL A 1117 12.70 -38.82 3.51
C VAL A 1117 11.25 -38.51 3.16
N VAL A 1118 10.33 -38.61 4.12
CA VAL A 1118 8.90 -38.34 3.93
C VAL A 1118 8.42 -37.40 5.03
N ALA A 1119 8.37 -36.11 4.72
CA ALA A 1119 8.15 -35.07 5.73
C ALA A 1119 6.88 -35.25 6.58
N LYS A 1120 5.81 -35.83 6.02
CA LYS A 1120 4.58 -36.15 6.75
C LYS A 1120 4.81 -37.09 7.93
N THR A 1121 5.70 -38.07 7.77
CA THR A 1121 5.91 -39.14 8.74
C THR A 1121 7.15 -38.90 9.58
N ASP A 1122 8.25 -38.46 8.95
CA ASP A 1122 9.56 -38.48 9.59
C ASP A 1122 10.14 -37.10 9.90
N PHE A 1123 9.48 -35.98 9.57
CA PHE A 1123 10.04 -34.65 9.85
C PHE A 1123 10.19 -34.39 11.36
N HIS A 1124 9.21 -34.83 12.16
CA HIS A 1124 9.16 -34.62 13.61
C HIS A 1124 9.87 -35.71 14.43
N ASP A 1125 10.42 -36.74 13.79
CA ASP A 1125 11.09 -37.86 14.47
C ASP A 1125 12.50 -37.47 14.90
N PHE A 1126 12.67 -37.02 16.14
CA PHE A 1126 13.96 -36.61 16.67
C PHE A 1126 14.83 -37.82 17.06
#